data_AF-A0A6N8JL08-F1
#
_entry.id   AF-A0A6N8JL08-F1
#
_cell.length_a   1.000
_cell.length_b   1.000
_cell.length_c   1.000
_cell.angle_alpha   90.00
_cell.angle_beta   90.00
_cell.angle_gamma   90.00
#
_symmetry.space_group_name_H-M   'P 1'
#
loop_
_entity.id
_entity.type
_entity.pdbx_description
1 polymer ?
#
loop_
_entity_poly.entity_id
_entity_poly.type
_entity_poly.pdbx_seq_one_letter_code
_entity_poly.pdbx_strand_id
1 'polypeptide(L)'
;MFETKRLHEVADFCNDRRQVVRGQQRLLRRGPFPLYVENGIVPFDDYSYDGLFLILGSLCNVETSQGCFAVQQAEGKFSVTDLYHVIAGKTDADTRYLREVLSHMPVRGRADEGGQSIRLAENSLRYLPIPWPAKAERQAFVALGEEHRDHLQNLGERLAQLAEGNQREWDEALRASVKPATYTIDQLCTITLGRSLDAHDRTLGGRYPVVSSQGLWGHTNVEGIDGPCLVIGQAGQFLVGGYYEEGAFPLGDAIALAMRKEAPLSALALSVVLAQQGIRPRLRFVDNQAQALALPLDQLGSMTIAVPDATLLASLEQRLSQAFEASRALEAEKEAGEHTFNEIVSRFLAQDSSVLNELTVKDSLDSATSREEDVASAEVSQDLSSTTADELASRAVSLVDQALALLSTAEPEATLFDATWEVIPLIAARSLATQQQWESLLQAPSPADCADQLIREAASCTTHWQPAIQLLGESSALAPQDRSALLQSMVCWNSSSECRQLVRLLAGTARPDTLSPREATKHTPRESKSILIPESVANLMASLALLFYPNAVTAFDPFSQTGAMLNALGQAVPSLSRYGETPFFSDALADVLAWLSADDAPSEIAVGESLCNDVFEGRAFDIVASVLPCNAGEWSEARPSDSDPRWQFGTPPRNKANLAWLQHAYSHRADEGIAVLAVANATLHESRGCEPSVRRALIDSGCAQVVIALPGKIFEDERPPMSIVVLGSERADDCETLFINLLESGVEFTGFEGFSGASRFLPPAVAEQVIGLVTAWHAGKRDGFPSFAKSVSKSQIKESGLLTPWTYTAR
;
A
#
# COMPACT_ATOMS: atom_id res chain seq x y z
N MET A 1 -50.74 6.18 2.82
CA MET A 1 -50.19 5.44 3.97
C MET A 1 -49.73 4.09 3.46
N PHE A 2 -48.48 3.73 3.71
CA PHE A 2 -47.85 2.53 3.15
C PHE A 2 -48.30 1.28 3.91
N GLU A 3 -48.13 0.12 3.28
CA GLU A 3 -48.12 -1.13 4.06
C GLU A 3 -46.92 -1.09 5.01
N THR A 4 -47.09 -1.48 6.27
CA THR A 4 -45.99 -1.64 7.23
C THR A 4 -45.75 -3.12 7.43
N LYS A 5 -44.51 -3.57 7.23
CA LYS A 5 -44.11 -4.96 7.47
C LYS A 5 -43.12 -5.05 8.60
N ARG A 6 -43.03 -6.22 9.22
CA ARG A 6 -41.97 -6.52 10.19
C ARG A 6 -40.71 -6.89 9.42
N LEU A 7 -39.54 -6.49 9.92
CA LEU A 7 -38.27 -6.74 9.22
C LEU A 7 -38.07 -8.22 8.82
N HIS A 8 -38.43 -9.17 9.68
CA HIS A 8 -38.32 -10.61 9.36
C HIS A 8 -39.28 -11.11 8.27
N GLU A 9 -40.32 -10.36 7.92
CA GLU A 9 -41.24 -10.71 6.82
C GLU A 9 -40.63 -10.35 5.46
N VAL A 10 -39.66 -9.45 5.43
CA VAL A 10 -39.06 -8.87 4.21
C VAL A 10 -37.55 -9.10 4.11
N ALA A 11 -36.93 -9.65 5.15
CA ALA A 11 -35.51 -9.92 5.24
C ALA A 11 -35.22 -11.24 5.96
N ASP A 12 -34.15 -11.91 5.55
CA ASP A 12 -33.58 -13.09 6.17
C ASP A 12 -32.46 -12.71 7.13
N PHE A 13 -32.44 -13.35 8.30
CA PHE A 13 -31.42 -13.16 9.33
C PHE A 13 -30.41 -14.31 9.23
N CYS A 14 -29.19 -14.01 8.83
CA CYS A 14 -28.14 -14.98 8.48
C CYS A 14 -27.09 -15.13 9.61
N ASN A 15 -27.52 -14.99 10.86
CA ASN A 15 -26.64 -14.96 12.03
C ASN A 15 -25.96 -16.30 12.36
N ASP A 16 -26.41 -17.38 11.73
CA ASP A 16 -25.93 -18.76 11.91
C ASP A 16 -24.53 -19.00 11.36
N ARG A 17 -24.06 -18.15 10.44
CA ARG A 17 -22.76 -18.28 9.77
C ARG A 17 -21.69 -17.34 10.34
N ARG A 18 -21.97 -16.67 11.46
CA ARG A 18 -21.02 -15.75 12.10
C ARG A 18 -19.87 -16.51 12.72
N GLN A 19 -18.70 -15.89 12.67
CA GLN A 19 -17.44 -16.46 13.12
C GLN A 19 -17.14 -16.05 14.57
N VAL A 20 -16.76 -17.00 15.42
CA VAL A 20 -16.35 -16.68 16.81
C VAL A 20 -14.83 -16.58 16.85
N VAL A 21 -14.29 -15.42 16.49
CA VAL A 21 -12.83 -15.21 16.37
C VAL A 21 -12.42 -14.03 17.26
N ARG A 22 -11.56 -14.29 18.25
CA ARG A 22 -11.17 -13.31 19.29
C ARG A 22 -9.66 -13.18 19.43
N GLY A 23 -9.21 -11.95 19.70
CA GLY A 23 -7.83 -11.65 20.09
C GLY A 23 -6.77 -12.13 19.09
N GLN A 24 -5.75 -12.85 19.57
CA GLN A 24 -4.61 -13.31 18.77
C GLN A 24 -4.98 -14.18 17.56
N GLN A 25 -6.12 -14.88 17.58
CA GLN A 25 -6.57 -15.68 16.42
C GLN A 25 -6.80 -14.82 15.18
N ARG A 26 -7.19 -13.55 15.33
CA ARG A 26 -7.35 -12.61 14.21
C ARG A 26 -6.02 -12.26 13.54
N LEU A 27 -4.93 -12.29 14.30
CA LEU A 27 -3.58 -12.01 13.78
C LEU A 27 -2.97 -13.21 13.05
N LEU A 28 -3.43 -14.43 13.39
CA LEU A 28 -2.93 -15.69 12.83
C LEU A 28 -3.73 -16.17 11.61
N ARG A 29 -4.91 -15.60 11.37
CA ARG A 29 -5.88 -15.99 10.34
C ARG A 29 -6.06 -14.89 9.30
N ARG A 30 -4.98 -14.30 8.79
CA ARG A 30 -5.05 -13.23 7.77
C ARG A 30 -5.23 -13.84 6.38
N GLY A 31 -6.05 -13.21 5.55
CA GLY A 31 -6.30 -13.61 4.17
C GLY A 31 -7.14 -12.58 3.42
N PRO A 32 -7.62 -12.90 2.20
CA PRO A 32 -8.14 -11.90 1.26
C PRO A 32 -9.56 -11.43 1.59
N PHE A 33 -10.28 -12.15 2.46
CA PHE A 33 -11.67 -11.83 2.75
C PHE A 33 -11.79 -10.87 3.92
N PRO A 34 -12.65 -9.85 3.87
CA PRO A 34 -12.90 -8.97 4.99
C PRO A 34 -13.61 -9.71 6.13
N LEU A 35 -13.06 -9.61 7.36
CA LEU A 35 -13.73 -9.96 8.61
C LEU A 35 -14.17 -8.70 9.35
N TYR A 36 -15.47 -8.57 9.56
CA TYR A 36 -16.05 -7.48 10.33
C TYR A 36 -15.94 -7.73 11.84
N VAL A 37 -15.16 -6.88 12.51
CA VAL A 37 -14.81 -6.92 13.95
C VAL A 37 -15.20 -5.62 14.65
N GLU A 38 -15.02 -5.51 15.96
CA GLU A 38 -15.47 -4.35 16.77
C GLU A 38 -14.87 -3.02 16.30
N ASN A 39 -13.62 -3.05 15.85
CA ASN A 39 -12.84 -1.85 15.49
C ASN A 39 -12.64 -1.71 13.97
N GLY A 40 -13.59 -2.20 13.17
CA GLY A 40 -13.56 -2.07 11.71
C GLY A 40 -13.45 -3.42 11.00
N ILE A 41 -12.72 -3.43 9.88
CA ILE A 41 -12.58 -4.59 8.99
C ILE A 41 -11.13 -5.04 9.04
N VAL A 42 -10.89 -6.34 9.17
CA VAL A 42 -9.54 -6.92 9.13
C VAL A 42 -9.46 -8.00 8.06
N PRO A 43 -8.29 -8.19 7.42
CA PRO A 43 -8.08 -9.29 6.48
C PRO A 43 -8.25 -10.64 7.18
N PHE A 44 -8.89 -11.60 6.52
CA PHE A 44 -9.25 -12.89 7.09
C PHE A 44 -9.17 -14.04 6.07
N ASP A 45 -8.73 -15.19 6.56
CA ASP A 45 -8.41 -16.39 5.77
C ASP A 45 -9.63 -17.20 5.30
N ASP A 46 -10.85 -16.80 5.67
CA ASP A 46 -12.06 -17.59 5.44
C ASP A 46 -13.30 -16.69 5.24
N TYR A 47 -14.29 -17.15 4.49
CA TYR A 47 -15.53 -16.41 4.25
C TYR A 47 -16.74 -17.27 4.58
N SER A 48 -17.76 -16.65 5.18
CA SER A 48 -19.00 -17.32 5.59
C SER A 48 -20.23 -16.81 4.83
N TYR A 49 -20.04 -15.71 4.10
CA TYR A 49 -21.05 -15.03 3.30
C TYR A 49 -20.46 -14.74 1.92
N ASP A 50 -21.31 -14.86 0.89
CA ASP A 50 -21.00 -14.53 -0.50
C ASP A 50 -22.26 -13.91 -1.11
N GLY A 51 -22.21 -12.64 -1.51
CA GLY A 51 -23.33 -11.86 -2.02
C GLY A 51 -23.55 -10.54 -1.26
N LEU A 52 -24.75 -9.95 -1.38
CA LEU A 52 -25.08 -8.64 -0.81
C LEU A 52 -25.84 -8.76 0.52
N PHE A 53 -25.24 -8.26 1.60
CA PHE A 53 -25.81 -8.30 2.96
C PHE A 53 -25.65 -6.97 3.69
N LEU A 54 -26.46 -6.80 4.74
CA LEU A 54 -26.36 -5.72 5.72
C LEU A 54 -25.81 -6.26 7.03
N ILE A 55 -24.87 -5.53 7.61
CA ILE A 55 -24.22 -5.83 8.88
C ILE A 55 -24.63 -4.74 9.87
N LEU A 56 -25.20 -5.13 11.01
CA LEU A 56 -25.64 -4.23 12.07
C LEU A 56 -24.99 -4.60 13.39
N GLY A 57 -24.50 -3.63 14.16
CA GLY A 57 -23.93 -3.89 15.48
C GLY A 57 -24.91 -4.55 16.46
N SER A 58 -24.46 -5.56 17.21
CA SER A 58 -25.22 -6.12 18.34
C SER A 58 -24.74 -5.61 19.70
N LEU A 59 -23.43 -5.43 19.86
CA LEU A 59 -22.76 -4.95 21.08
C LEU A 59 -21.71 -3.86 20.82
N CYS A 60 -21.25 -3.76 19.57
CA CYS A 60 -20.33 -2.73 19.09
C CYS A 60 -20.97 -2.06 17.87
N ASN A 61 -20.65 -0.79 17.60
CA ASN A 61 -21.12 -0.08 16.41
C ASN A 61 -22.63 -0.23 16.17
N VAL A 62 -23.42 -0.10 17.25
CA VAL A 62 -24.88 -0.25 17.20
C VAL A 62 -25.54 1.03 16.66
N GLU A 63 -24.96 2.17 16.98
CA GLU A 63 -25.53 3.50 16.75
C GLU A 63 -24.49 4.40 16.07
N THR A 64 -24.93 5.22 15.12
CA THR A 64 -24.13 6.28 14.49
C THR A 64 -24.03 7.50 15.40
N SER A 65 -23.16 8.45 15.08
CA SER A 65 -23.10 9.75 15.79
C SER A 65 -24.41 10.55 15.75
N GLN A 66 -25.30 10.23 14.81
CA GLN A 66 -26.63 10.84 14.66
C GLN A 66 -27.74 10.10 15.43
N GLY A 67 -27.42 9.02 16.14
CA GLY A 67 -28.39 8.27 16.93
C GLY A 67 -29.21 7.24 16.16
N CYS A 68 -28.84 6.94 14.91
CA CYS A 68 -29.50 5.96 14.04
C CYS A 68 -28.74 4.64 13.98
N PHE A 69 -29.35 3.56 13.49
CA PHE A 69 -28.65 2.28 13.39
C PHE A 69 -27.41 2.43 12.52
N ALA A 70 -26.27 1.96 13.03
CA ALA A 70 -25.05 1.85 12.24
C ALA A 70 -25.14 0.60 11.36
N VAL A 71 -25.51 0.81 10.10
CA VAL A 71 -25.68 -0.22 9.07
C VAL A 71 -24.50 -0.17 8.12
N GLN A 72 -23.83 -1.30 7.94
CA GLN A 72 -22.78 -1.47 6.93
C GLN A 72 -23.29 -2.40 5.83
N GLN A 73 -23.02 -2.05 4.58
CA GLN A 73 -23.24 -2.94 3.45
C GLN A 73 -21.97 -3.78 3.22
N ALA A 74 -22.13 -5.08 3.03
CA ALA A 74 -21.07 -6.00 2.63
C ALA A 74 -21.48 -6.71 1.34
N GLU A 75 -20.57 -6.73 0.37
CA GLU A 75 -20.80 -7.32 -0.95
C GLU A 75 -19.63 -8.23 -1.31
N GLY A 76 -19.93 -9.35 -1.99
CA GLY A 76 -18.95 -10.39 -2.30
C GLY A 76 -18.67 -11.30 -1.11
N LYS A 77 -17.45 -11.84 -1.04
CA LYS A 77 -17.07 -12.84 -0.03
C LYS A 77 -16.54 -12.19 1.24
N PHE A 78 -17.14 -12.47 2.39
CA PHE A 78 -16.72 -11.91 3.68
C PHE A 78 -17.10 -12.80 4.87
N SER A 79 -16.55 -12.48 6.04
CA SER A 79 -16.91 -13.08 7.33
C SER A 79 -17.29 -12.00 8.34
N VAL A 80 -18.09 -12.36 9.35
CA VAL A 80 -18.55 -11.41 10.37
C VAL A 80 -18.48 -12.06 11.74
N THR A 81 -18.00 -11.32 12.74
CA THR A 81 -17.94 -11.83 14.12
C THR A 81 -19.32 -11.99 14.77
N ASP A 82 -19.38 -12.70 15.91
CA ASP A 82 -20.59 -12.87 16.73
C ASP A 82 -21.16 -11.56 17.30
N LEU A 83 -20.47 -10.44 17.09
CA LEU A 83 -20.81 -9.11 17.60
C LEU A 83 -21.69 -8.27 16.68
N TYR A 84 -22.00 -8.77 15.49
CA TYR A 84 -22.90 -8.14 14.54
C TYR A 84 -24.07 -9.04 14.19
N HIS A 85 -25.16 -8.47 13.70
CA HIS A 85 -26.23 -9.14 13.00
C HIS A 85 -26.01 -9.04 11.50
N VAL A 86 -26.31 -10.12 10.77
CA VAL A 86 -26.23 -10.18 9.30
C VAL A 86 -27.63 -10.38 8.75
N ILE A 87 -28.04 -9.49 7.84
CA ILE A 87 -29.41 -9.43 7.28
C ILE A 87 -29.32 -9.33 5.75
N ALA A 88 -30.15 -10.08 5.03
CA ALA A 88 -30.33 -9.93 3.59
C ALA A 88 -31.80 -9.71 3.25
N GLY A 89 -32.10 -8.79 2.33
CA GLY A 89 -33.43 -8.70 1.76
C GLY A 89 -33.75 -9.92 0.90
N LYS A 90 -35.03 -10.09 0.52
CA LYS A 90 -35.44 -11.18 -0.39
C LYS A 90 -34.82 -11.07 -1.79
N THR A 91 -34.38 -9.88 -2.16
CA THR A 91 -33.65 -9.57 -3.39
C THR A 91 -32.60 -8.50 -3.07
N ASP A 92 -31.57 -8.36 -3.91
CA ASP A 92 -30.56 -7.31 -3.74
C ASP A 92 -31.15 -5.89 -3.75
N ALA A 93 -32.23 -5.68 -4.52
CA ALA A 93 -32.97 -4.42 -4.53
C ALA A 93 -33.66 -4.16 -3.19
N ASP A 94 -34.25 -5.20 -2.58
CA ASP A 94 -34.83 -5.08 -1.24
C ASP A 94 -33.74 -4.88 -0.18
N THR A 95 -32.56 -5.49 -0.33
CA THR A 95 -31.40 -5.27 0.57
C THR A 95 -30.94 -3.81 0.53
N ARG A 96 -30.80 -3.20 -0.66
CA ARG A 96 -30.45 -1.78 -0.81
C ARG A 96 -31.53 -0.85 -0.25
N TYR A 97 -32.81 -1.19 -0.41
CA TYR A 97 -33.89 -0.44 0.22
C TYR A 97 -33.82 -0.50 1.76
N LEU A 98 -33.61 -1.70 2.31
CA LEU A 98 -33.48 -1.89 3.75
C LEU A 98 -32.27 -1.16 4.33
N ARG A 99 -31.16 -1.05 3.57
CA ARG A 99 -30.00 -0.20 3.94
C ARG A 99 -30.45 1.22 4.22
N GLU A 100 -31.13 1.87 3.26
CA GLU A 100 -31.54 3.27 3.40
C GLU A 100 -32.50 3.47 4.58
N VAL A 101 -33.48 2.57 4.72
CA VAL A 101 -34.48 2.67 5.79
C VAL A 101 -33.83 2.48 7.16
N LEU A 102 -33.01 1.45 7.33
CA LEU A 102 -32.40 1.13 8.62
C LEU A 102 -31.36 2.17 9.03
N SER A 103 -30.54 2.67 8.11
CA SER A 103 -29.51 3.69 8.39
C SER A 103 -30.05 4.99 8.98
N HIS A 104 -31.33 5.29 8.77
CA HIS A 104 -31.99 6.50 9.27
C HIS A 104 -33.04 6.22 10.34
N MET A 105 -33.16 4.97 10.80
CA MET A 105 -34.03 4.63 11.92
C MET A 105 -33.31 4.88 13.25
N PRO A 106 -33.92 5.63 14.19
CA PRO A 106 -33.32 5.91 15.48
C PRO A 106 -33.23 4.65 16.35
N VAL A 107 -32.06 4.42 16.98
CA VAL A 107 -31.80 3.24 17.84
C VAL A 107 -32.56 3.34 19.17
N ARG A 108 -32.75 4.56 19.67
CA ARG A 108 -33.41 4.84 20.94
C ARG A 108 -34.77 4.16 21.06
N GLY A 109 -34.97 3.45 22.18
CA GLY A 109 -36.19 2.69 22.47
C GLY A 109 -36.30 1.35 21.72
N ARG A 110 -35.27 0.95 20.97
CA ARG A 110 -35.20 -0.32 20.22
C ARG A 110 -33.99 -1.19 20.63
N ALA A 111 -33.03 -0.63 21.36
CA ALA A 111 -31.91 -1.32 21.97
C ALA A 111 -32.01 -1.25 23.51
N ASP A 112 -31.43 -2.23 24.19
CA ASP A 112 -31.33 -2.23 25.65
C ASP A 112 -30.18 -1.30 26.08
N GLU A 113 -30.52 -0.20 26.76
CA GLU A 113 -29.59 0.77 27.31
C GLU A 113 -29.26 0.40 28.76
N GLY A 114 -28.17 -0.36 28.97
CA GLY A 114 -27.71 -0.77 30.31
C GLY A 114 -26.22 -0.48 30.52
N GLY A 115 -25.90 0.58 31.29
CA GLY A 115 -24.50 0.95 31.59
C GLY A 115 -23.82 1.75 30.46
N GLN A 116 -22.52 1.52 30.22
CA GLN A 116 -21.72 2.20 29.18
C GLN A 116 -21.84 1.58 27.77
N SER A 117 -22.69 0.58 27.57
CA SER A 117 -22.83 -0.15 26.29
C SER A 117 -24.29 -0.26 25.85
N ILE A 118 -24.54 0.03 24.57
CA ILE A 118 -25.83 -0.17 23.91
C ILE A 118 -25.85 -1.60 23.36
N ARG A 119 -26.92 -2.35 23.63
CA ARG A 119 -27.09 -3.72 23.10
C ARG A 119 -28.33 -3.83 22.24
N LEU A 120 -28.16 -4.29 21.00
CA LEU A 120 -29.24 -4.61 20.09
C LEU A 120 -29.45 -6.12 20.05
N ALA A 121 -30.65 -6.56 20.43
CA ALA A 121 -31.02 -7.96 20.35
C ALA A 121 -31.65 -8.28 18.99
N GLU A 122 -31.40 -9.49 18.49
CA GLU A 122 -31.99 -9.96 17.22
C GLU A 122 -33.52 -9.91 17.25
N ASN A 123 -34.14 -10.24 18.38
CA ASN A 123 -35.60 -10.13 18.53
C ASN A 123 -36.09 -8.69 18.34
N SER A 124 -35.36 -7.69 18.84
CA SER A 124 -35.71 -6.29 18.64
C SER A 124 -35.67 -5.91 17.16
N LEU A 125 -34.65 -6.38 16.42
CA LEU A 125 -34.54 -6.19 14.97
C LEU A 125 -35.67 -6.88 14.19
N ARG A 126 -35.96 -8.15 14.48
CA ARG A 126 -36.96 -8.95 13.75
C ARG A 126 -38.34 -8.29 13.71
N TYR A 127 -38.72 -7.61 14.78
CA TYR A 127 -40.04 -6.98 14.92
C TYR A 127 -40.05 -5.48 14.60
N LEU A 128 -38.97 -4.93 14.03
CA LEU A 128 -38.95 -3.54 13.59
C LEU A 128 -40.03 -3.28 12.53
N PRO A 129 -40.83 -2.21 12.68
CA PRO A 129 -41.78 -1.78 11.67
C PRO A 129 -41.05 -1.09 10.52
N ILE A 130 -41.09 -1.71 9.34
CA ILE A 130 -40.48 -1.23 8.10
C ILE A 130 -41.59 -0.70 7.18
N PRO A 131 -41.56 0.58 6.76
CA PRO A 131 -42.40 1.05 5.67
C PRO A 131 -42.16 0.20 4.42
N TRP A 132 -43.21 -0.32 3.78
CA TRP A 132 -43.08 -1.25 2.66
C TRP A 132 -43.95 -0.82 1.46
N PRO A 133 -43.59 0.28 0.78
CA PRO A 133 -44.31 0.80 -0.38
C PRO A 133 -44.16 -0.10 -1.61
N ALA A 134 -44.80 0.26 -2.73
CA ALA A 134 -44.69 -0.50 -3.98
C ALA A 134 -43.24 -0.57 -4.48
N LYS A 135 -42.90 -1.58 -5.29
CA LYS A 135 -41.53 -1.80 -5.77
C LYS A 135 -40.90 -0.56 -6.42
N ALA A 136 -41.66 0.15 -7.26
CA ALA A 136 -41.20 1.36 -7.94
C ALA A 136 -40.84 2.48 -6.94
N GLU A 137 -41.65 2.66 -5.90
CA GLU A 137 -41.43 3.66 -4.86
C GLU A 137 -40.19 3.32 -3.99
N ARG A 138 -39.96 2.02 -3.71
CA ARG A 138 -38.73 1.56 -3.05
C ARG A 138 -37.48 1.85 -3.88
N GLN A 139 -37.56 1.61 -5.19
CA GLN A 139 -36.46 1.89 -6.11
C GLN A 139 -36.16 3.39 -6.22
N ALA A 140 -37.20 4.23 -6.31
CA ALA A 140 -37.04 5.68 -6.33
C ALA A 140 -36.42 6.21 -5.03
N PHE A 141 -36.80 5.66 -3.86
CA PHE A 141 -36.20 6.02 -2.59
C PHE A 141 -34.72 5.63 -2.48
N VAL A 142 -34.34 4.46 -2.99
CA VAL A 142 -32.93 4.05 -3.07
C VAL A 142 -32.15 4.98 -4.00
N ALA A 143 -32.69 5.30 -5.17
CA ALA A 143 -32.04 6.20 -6.13
C ALA A 143 -31.80 7.59 -5.55
N LEU A 144 -32.75 8.13 -4.77
CA LEU A 144 -32.57 9.40 -4.07
C LEU A 144 -31.42 9.34 -3.05
N GLY A 145 -31.33 8.24 -2.29
CA GLY A 145 -30.24 8.03 -1.33
C GLY A 145 -28.87 7.87 -1.98
N GLU A 146 -28.82 7.21 -3.14
CA GLU A 146 -27.59 7.05 -3.94
C GLU A 146 -27.16 8.38 -4.56
N GLU A 147 -28.07 9.13 -5.18
CA GLU A 147 -27.80 10.49 -5.70
C GLU A 147 -27.27 11.43 -4.60
N HIS A 148 -27.86 11.38 -3.41
CA HIS A 148 -27.39 12.18 -2.28
C HIS A 148 -25.98 11.77 -1.84
N ARG A 149 -25.70 10.47 -1.77
CA ARG A 149 -24.38 9.95 -1.39
C ARG A 149 -23.32 10.33 -2.42
N ASP A 150 -23.62 10.21 -3.71
CA ASP A 150 -22.73 10.59 -4.81
C ASP A 150 -22.43 12.09 -4.77
N HIS A 151 -23.45 12.91 -4.49
CA HIS A 151 -23.27 14.35 -4.31
C HIS A 151 -22.38 14.69 -3.10
N LEU A 152 -22.59 14.04 -1.95
CA LEU A 152 -21.72 14.22 -0.77
C LEU A 152 -20.28 13.77 -1.03
N GLN A 153 -20.10 12.69 -1.77
CA GLN A 153 -18.78 12.22 -2.21
C GLN A 153 -18.10 13.25 -3.11
N ASN A 154 -18.79 13.77 -4.12
CA ASN A 154 -18.26 14.81 -5.01
C ASN A 154 -17.87 16.08 -4.27
N LEU A 155 -18.68 16.55 -3.31
CA LEU A 155 -18.33 17.69 -2.46
C LEU A 155 -17.09 17.41 -1.62
N GLY A 156 -16.95 16.19 -1.09
CA GLY A 156 -15.75 15.73 -0.39
C GLY A 156 -14.50 15.75 -1.28
N GLU A 157 -14.59 15.23 -2.50
CA GLU A 157 -13.49 15.23 -3.47
C GLU A 157 -13.05 16.66 -3.83
N ARG A 158 -14.00 17.58 -4.06
CA ARG A 158 -13.72 19.00 -4.35
C ARG A 158 -13.03 19.69 -3.19
N LEU A 159 -13.48 19.44 -1.96
CA LEU A 159 -12.84 19.96 -0.76
C LEU A 159 -11.40 19.42 -0.60
N ALA A 160 -11.14 18.17 -0.98
CA ALA A 160 -9.82 17.55 -0.92
C ALA A 160 -8.87 18.18 -1.95
N GLN A 161 -9.36 18.39 -3.19
CA GLN A 161 -8.63 19.09 -4.25
C GLN A 161 -8.21 20.50 -3.85
N LEU A 162 -9.08 21.25 -3.16
CA LEU A 162 -8.74 22.58 -2.63
C LEU A 162 -7.62 22.50 -1.58
N ALA A 163 -7.70 21.55 -0.65
CA ALA A 163 -6.68 21.35 0.37
C ALA A 163 -5.31 20.97 -0.23
N GLU A 164 -5.29 20.07 -1.21
CA GLU A 164 -4.08 19.69 -1.94
C GLU A 164 -3.53 20.84 -2.79
N GLY A 165 -4.39 21.63 -3.43
CA GLY A 165 -4.02 22.85 -4.14
C GLY A 165 -3.26 23.83 -3.24
N ASN A 166 -3.79 24.09 -2.04
CA ASN A 166 -3.18 24.97 -1.05
C ASN A 166 -1.78 24.50 -0.63
N GLN A 167 -1.60 23.20 -0.42
CA GLN A 167 -0.28 22.63 -0.10
C GLN A 167 0.71 22.78 -1.26
N ARG A 168 0.26 22.54 -2.50
CA ARG A 168 1.10 22.71 -3.70
C ARG A 168 1.56 24.16 -3.87
N GLU A 169 0.66 25.12 -3.72
CA GLU A 169 1.01 26.54 -3.84
C GLU A 169 2.01 26.98 -2.74
N TRP A 170 1.89 26.43 -1.53
CA TRP A 170 2.85 26.67 -0.44
C TRP A 170 4.25 26.15 -0.79
N ASP A 171 4.33 24.91 -1.29
CA ASP A 171 5.60 24.30 -1.68
C ASP A 171 6.26 25.01 -2.86
N GLU A 172 5.47 25.46 -3.84
CA GLU A 172 5.95 26.26 -4.96
C GLU A 172 6.50 27.61 -4.49
N ALA A 173 5.81 28.29 -3.58
CA ALA A 173 6.29 29.53 -2.99
C ALA A 173 7.59 29.34 -2.20
N LEU A 174 7.73 28.23 -1.46
CA LEU A 174 8.98 27.88 -0.78
C LEU A 174 10.11 27.63 -1.77
N ARG A 175 9.89 26.86 -2.84
CA ARG A 175 10.91 26.60 -3.88
C ARG A 175 11.33 27.87 -4.62
N ALA A 176 10.38 28.77 -4.87
CA ALA A 176 10.64 30.04 -5.53
C ALA A 176 11.28 31.10 -4.61
N SER A 177 11.34 30.85 -3.30
CA SER A 177 11.94 31.76 -2.34
C SER A 177 13.47 31.75 -2.48
N VAL A 178 14.05 32.94 -2.56
CA VAL A 178 15.50 33.13 -2.62
C VAL A 178 16.14 32.78 -1.28
N LYS A 179 15.45 33.09 -0.17
CA LYS A 179 15.93 32.76 1.18
C LYS A 179 14.76 32.54 2.16
N PRO A 180 14.11 31.36 2.10
CA PRO A 180 13.04 31.04 3.04
C PRO A 180 13.54 31.07 4.48
N ALA A 181 12.71 31.59 5.38
CA ALA A 181 13.03 31.72 6.80
C ALA A 181 12.40 30.58 7.60
N THR A 182 13.11 30.10 8.62
CA THR A 182 12.61 29.02 9.49
C THR A 182 12.22 29.60 10.85
N TYR A 183 11.03 29.24 11.32
CA TYR A 183 10.49 29.64 12.62
C TYR A 183 10.05 28.43 13.41
N THR A 184 10.12 28.49 14.73
CA THR A 184 9.47 27.50 15.59
C THR A 184 8.01 27.89 15.87
N ILE A 185 7.14 26.91 16.18
CA ILE A 185 5.73 27.18 16.51
C ILE A 185 5.59 28.18 17.66
N ASP A 186 6.44 28.10 18.69
CA ASP A 186 6.42 29.02 19.83
C ASP A 186 6.83 30.46 19.45
N GLN A 187 7.58 30.65 18.36
CA GLN A 187 7.92 31.96 17.78
C GLN A 187 6.75 32.52 16.97
N LEU A 188 5.94 31.66 16.36
CA LEU A 188 4.80 32.05 15.52
C LEU A 188 3.52 32.26 16.35
N CYS A 189 3.32 31.46 17.40
CA CYS A 189 2.04 31.37 18.11
C CYS A 189 2.19 31.53 19.63
N THR A 190 1.10 31.96 20.26
CA THR A 190 0.83 31.73 21.67
C THR A 190 0.05 30.43 21.81
N ILE A 191 0.64 29.45 22.50
CA ILE A 191 0.04 28.14 22.74
C ILE A 191 -0.76 28.23 24.05
N THR A 192 -2.08 28.05 23.96
CA THR A 192 -3.00 28.11 25.11
C THR A 192 -3.65 26.75 25.33
N LEU A 193 -3.48 26.18 26.53
CA LEU A 193 -4.20 24.98 26.93
C LEU A 193 -5.67 25.31 27.19
N GLY A 194 -6.56 24.46 26.71
CA GLY A 194 -7.99 24.61 26.94
C GLY A 194 -8.37 24.39 28.40
N ARG A 195 -9.60 24.79 28.74
CA ARG A 195 -10.11 24.81 30.11
C ARG A 195 -11.51 24.24 30.20
N SER A 196 -11.89 23.80 31.39
CA SER A 196 -13.26 23.33 31.64
C SER A 196 -14.27 24.46 31.46
N LEU A 197 -15.43 24.14 30.88
CA LEU A 197 -16.59 25.02 30.78
C LEU A 197 -17.83 24.20 31.14
N ASP A 198 -18.65 24.71 32.04
CA ASP A 198 -19.88 24.04 32.47
C ASP A 198 -20.87 23.90 31.32
N ALA A 199 -21.61 22.80 31.30
CA ALA A 199 -22.56 22.51 30.22
C ALA A 199 -23.66 23.58 30.09
N HIS A 200 -24.01 24.27 31.19
CA HIS A 200 -25.01 25.35 31.19
C HIS A 200 -24.52 26.62 30.48
N ASP A 201 -23.20 26.81 30.39
CA ASP A 201 -22.58 27.95 29.71
C ASP A 201 -22.31 27.68 28.22
N ARG A 202 -22.72 26.50 27.73
CA ARG A 202 -22.68 26.10 26.32
C ARG A 202 -24.07 26.28 25.72
N THR A 203 -24.22 27.29 24.89
CA THR A 203 -25.49 27.70 24.29
C THR A 203 -25.46 27.48 22.77
N LEU A 204 -26.64 27.47 22.13
CA LEU A 204 -26.71 27.42 20.66
C LEU A 204 -26.23 28.73 20.00
N GLY A 205 -26.28 29.85 20.73
CA GLY A 205 -25.76 31.15 20.29
C GLY A 205 -24.92 31.82 21.37
N GLY A 206 -23.79 32.40 20.98
CA GLY A 206 -22.79 33.04 21.85
C GLY A 206 -21.59 33.51 21.03
N ARG A 207 -20.76 34.40 21.59
CA ARG A 207 -19.66 35.02 20.85
C ARG A 207 -18.57 34.03 20.42
N TYR A 208 -18.19 33.09 21.27
CA TYR A 208 -17.09 32.16 20.98
C TYR A 208 -17.61 30.75 20.72
N PRO A 209 -17.21 30.10 19.62
CA PRO A 209 -17.42 28.67 19.46
C PRO A 209 -16.66 27.90 20.54
N VAL A 210 -17.32 26.95 21.20
CA VAL A 210 -16.75 26.09 22.24
C VAL A 210 -16.25 24.80 21.58
N VAL A 211 -14.95 24.53 21.65
CA VAL A 211 -14.30 23.50 20.83
C VAL A 211 -13.52 22.54 21.70
N SER A 212 -13.77 21.24 21.54
CA SER A 212 -13.02 20.14 22.16
C SER A 212 -12.19 19.40 21.11
N SER A 213 -11.44 18.40 21.54
CA SER A 213 -10.86 17.40 20.64
C SER A 213 -11.87 16.62 19.80
N GLN A 214 -13.14 16.59 20.18
CA GLN A 214 -14.20 15.95 19.41
C GLN A 214 -14.90 16.90 18.43
N GLY A 215 -14.60 18.20 18.48
CA GLY A 215 -15.19 19.22 17.60
C GLY A 215 -15.95 20.32 18.35
N LEU A 216 -16.90 20.95 17.67
CA LEU A 216 -17.72 22.06 18.17
C LEU A 216 -18.83 21.56 19.12
N TRP A 217 -18.95 22.17 20.30
CA TRP A 217 -19.91 21.85 21.37
C TRP A 217 -20.91 22.98 21.64
N GLY A 218 -21.11 23.86 20.67
CA GLY A 218 -21.95 25.06 20.79
C GLY A 218 -21.11 26.33 20.93
N HIS A 219 -21.70 27.35 21.55
CA HIS A 219 -21.11 28.67 21.73
C HIS A 219 -21.13 29.11 23.19
N THR A 220 -20.35 30.11 23.53
CA THR A 220 -20.35 30.72 24.86
C THR A 220 -20.09 32.22 24.79
N ASN A 221 -20.56 32.94 25.80
CA ASN A 221 -20.19 34.34 26.04
C ASN A 221 -19.10 34.47 27.11
N VAL A 222 -18.66 33.35 27.70
CA VAL A 222 -17.46 33.33 28.53
C VAL A 222 -16.28 33.69 27.64
N GLU A 223 -15.43 34.59 28.13
CA GLU A 223 -14.26 35.08 27.39
C GLU A 223 -13.44 33.90 26.85
N GLY A 224 -13.11 33.91 25.57
CA GLY A 224 -12.34 32.90 24.87
C GLY A 224 -11.00 33.45 24.40
N ILE A 225 -10.45 32.87 23.34
CA ILE A 225 -9.34 33.43 22.59
C ILE A 225 -9.91 34.33 21.52
N ASP A 226 -9.45 35.57 21.48
CA ASP A 226 -9.88 36.56 20.51
C ASP A 226 -9.10 36.47 19.19
N GLY A 227 -9.82 36.53 18.07
CA GLY A 227 -9.25 36.62 16.73
C GLY A 227 -8.78 35.27 16.15
N PRO A 228 -8.19 35.29 14.94
CA PRO A 228 -7.88 34.08 14.19
C PRO A 228 -7.00 33.11 14.96
N CYS A 229 -7.50 31.90 15.21
CA CYS A 229 -6.76 30.86 15.91
C CYS A 229 -7.04 29.46 15.35
N LEU A 230 -6.11 28.55 15.62
CA LEU A 230 -6.29 27.11 15.37
C LEU A 230 -6.57 26.40 16.69
N VAL A 231 -7.61 25.58 16.75
CA VAL A 231 -7.90 24.75 17.94
C VAL A 231 -7.69 23.27 17.62
N ILE A 232 -6.70 22.64 18.26
CA ILE A 232 -6.22 21.28 18.01
C ILE A 232 -6.58 20.35 19.17
N GLY A 233 -7.13 19.18 18.88
CA GLY A 233 -7.46 18.16 19.88
C GLY A 233 -6.23 17.48 20.50
N GLN A 234 -6.25 17.29 21.83
CA GLN A 234 -5.20 16.62 22.62
C GLN A 234 -5.47 15.14 22.92
N ALA A 235 -6.73 14.70 22.86
CA ALA A 235 -7.13 13.31 23.14
C ALA A 235 -8.42 12.97 22.38
N GLY A 236 -8.53 11.81 21.72
CA GLY A 236 -9.67 11.50 20.84
C GLY A 236 -9.27 11.69 19.36
N GLN A 237 -9.87 12.66 18.64
CA GLN A 237 -9.36 13.04 17.31
C GLN A 237 -8.06 13.84 17.46
N PHE A 238 -6.99 13.10 17.66
CA PHE A 238 -5.66 13.59 17.97
C PHE A 238 -5.03 14.32 16.78
N LEU A 239 -4.45 15.52 17.00
CA LEU A 239 -3.89 16.43 15.98
C LEU A 239 -4.86 16.97 14.93
N VAL A 240 -6.16 16.82 15.17
CA VAL A 240 -7.19 17.36 14.29
C VAL A 240 -7.53 18.80 14.74
N GLY A 241 -7.32 19.81 13.88
CA GLY A 241 -7.32 21.23 14.27
C GLY A 241 -8.27 22.18 13.50
N GLY A 242 -9.28 22.79 14.12
CA GLY A 242 -10.17 23.74 13.41
C GLY A 242 -9.60 25.16 13.30
N TYR A 243 -9.79 25.84 12.17
CA TYR A 243 -9.53 27.28 12.03
C TYR A 243 -10.76 28.10 12.41
N TYR A 244 -10.57 29.10 13.27
CA TYR A 244 -11.64 29.97 13.77
C TYR A 244 -11.23 31.43 13.58
N GLU A 245 -11.88 32.10 12.62
CA GLU A 245 -11.58 33.48 12.20
C GLU A 245 -11.84 34.50 13.31
N GLU A 246 -12.96 34.37 14.02
CA GLU A 246 -13.38 35.32 15.07
C GLU A 246 -12.82 34.98 16.47
N GLY A 247 -12.20 33.80 16.62
CA GLY A 247 -11.75 33.26 17.90
C GLY A 247 -12.53 32.03 18.36
N ALA A 248 -12.10 31.43 19.47
CA ALA A 248 -12.70 30.20 20.00
C ALA A 248 -12.45 30.03 21.50
N PHE A 249 -13.27 29.21 22.15
CA PHE A 249 -13.06 28.73 23.51
C PHE A 249 -12.60 27.25 23.48
N PRO A 250 -11.30 26.96 23.69
CA PRO A 250 -10.81 25.58 23.75
C PRO A 250 -11.19 24.91 25.09
N LEU A 251 -11.80 23.74 25.02
CA LEU A 251 -12.10 22.87 26.16
C LEU A 251 -10.83 22.15 26.65
N GLY A 252 -10.86 21.62 27.88
CA GLY A 252 -9.69 21.06 28.57
C GLY A 252 -8.95 19.92 27.86
N ASP A 253 -9.53 19.37 26.79
CA ASP A 253 -8.95 18.35 25.91
C ASP A 253 -8.44 18.92 24.56
N ALA A 254 -8.31 20.24 24.43
CA ALA A 254 -7.86 20.94 23.23
C ALA A 254 -6.79 22.00 23.55
N ILE A 255 -6.03 22.38 22.53
CA ILE A 255 -5.04 23.47 22.52
C ILE A 255 -5.49 24.51 21.53
N ALA A 256 -5.27 25.77 21.80
CA ALA A 256 -5.37 26.80 20.81
C ALA A 256 -4.02 27.43 20.47
N LEU A 257 -3.76 27.63 19.19
CA LEU A 257 -2.64 28.37 18.62
C LEU A 257 -3.16 29.71 18.11
N ALA A 258 -2.89 30.78 18.85
CA ALA A 258 -3.20 32.14 18.43
C ALA A 258 -1.95 32.79 17.84
N MET A 259 -2.04 33.41 16.67
CA MET A 259 -0.87 34.04 16.04
C MET A 259 -0.35 35.19 16.90
N ARG A 260 0.98 35.28 17.02
CA ARG A 260 1.62 36.47 17.60
C ARG A 260 1.55 37.62 16.61
N LYS A 261 1.57 38.85 17.12
CA LYS A 261 1.43 40.06 16.31
C LYS A 261 2.59 40.23 15.32
N GLU A 262 3.77 39.72 15.67
CA GLU A 262 4.99 39.77 14.86
C GLU A 262 5.16 38.55 13.95
N ALA A 263 4.22 37.61 13.94
CA ALA A 263 4.31 36.42 13.10
C ALA A 263 4.25 36.82 11.61
N PRO A 264 5.12 36.25 10.76
CA PRO A 264 5.18 36.62 9.35
C PRO A 264 4.02 36.05 8.53
N LEU A 265 3.26 35.10 9.07
CA LEU A 265 2.14 34.42 8.41
C LEU A 265 0.87 34.41 9.28
N SER A 266 -0.26 34.16 8.64
CA SER A 266 -1.60 34.08 9.23
C SER A 266 -1.91 32.70 9.83
N ALA A 267 -2.91 32.61 10.71
CA ALA A 267 -3.37 31.33 11.25
C ALA A 267 -3.85 30.37 10.13
N LEU A 268 -4.37 30.90 9.02
CA LEU A 268 -4.79 30.11 7.88
C LEU A 268 -3.59 29.50 7.14
N ALA A 269 -2.56 30.30 6.86
CA ALA A 269 -1.29 29.81 6.31
C ALA A 269 -0.66 28.74 7.21
N LEU A 270 -0.67 28.96 8.52
CA LEU A 270 -0.16 28.01 9.49
C LEU A 270 -0.90 26.67 9.41
N SER A 271 -2.22 26.69 9.19
CA SER A 271 -3.02 25.47 9.06
C SER A 271 -2.54 24.59 7.90
N VAL A 272 -2.21 25.18 6.75
CA VAL A 272 -1.71 24.46 5.57
C VAL A 272 -0.38 23.77 5.88
N VAL A 273 0.53 24.46 6.57
CA VAL A 273 1.84 23.90 6.92
C VAL A 273 1.75 22.80 7.96
N LEU A 274 0.92 23.01 8.99
CA LEU A 274 0.68 21.98 10.00
C LEU A 274 0.13 20.70 9.36
N ALA A 275 -0.73 20.83 8.35
CA ALA A 275 -1.25 19.69 7.59
C ALA A 275 -0.12 18.86 6.94
N GLN A 276 0.91 19.51 6.40
CA GLN A 276 2.08 18.83 5.81
C GLN A 276 2.89 18.07 6.85
N GLN A 277 2.95 18.57 8.09
CA GLN A 277 3.64 17.93 9.22
C GLN A 277 2.82 16.83 9.90
N GLY A 278 1.72 16.39 9.28
CA GLY A 278 0.81 15.37 9.83
C GLY A 278 -0.15 15.90 10.91
N ILE A 279 -0.10 17.20 11.22
CA ILE A 279 -1.05 17.88 12.12
C ILE A 279 -2.21 18.41 11.30
N ARG A 280 -3.20 17.55 11.05
CA ARG A 280 -4.29 17.81 10.10
C ARG A 280 -5.27 18.87 10.63
N PRO A 281 -5.40 20.05 10.03
CA PRO A 281 -6.48 20.94 10.39
C PRO A 281 -7.82 20.32 9.96
N ARG A 282 -8.81 20.31 10.86
CA ARG A 282 -10.22 20.07 10.56
C ARG A 282 -10.75 21.29 9.79
N LEU A 283 -10.55 21.29 8.48
CA LEU A 283 -11.64 21.62 7.55
C LEU A 283 -12.50 20.34 7.53
N ARG A 284 -13.82 20.41 7.71
CA ARG A 284 -14.68 19.29 8.15
C ARG A 284 -14.66 18.09 7.20
N PHE A 285 -13.65 17.24 7.36
CA PHE A 285 -13.55 15.88 6.84
C PHE A 285 -13.62 14.91 8.02
N VAL A 286 -14.63 14.06 8.01
CA VAL A 286 -14.74 12.93 8.94
C VAL A 286 -14.14 11.74 8.23
N ASP A 287 -12.88 11.44 8.52
CA ASP A 287 -12.30 10.14 8.21
C ASP A 287 -12.34 9.28 9.48
N ASN A 288 -12.96 8.11 9.39
CA ASN A 288 -13.22 7.22 10.53
C ASN A 288 -12.06 6.25 10.80
N GLN A 289 -10.89 6.40 10.14
CA GLN A 289 -9.83 5.38 10.16
C GLN A 289 -8.45 5.79 10.70
N ALA A 290 -8.24 7.01 11.21
CA ALA A 290 -6.92 7.40 11.71
C ALA A 290 -6.57 6.76 13.08
N GLN A 291 -5.61 5.82 13.10
CA GLN A 291 -4.94 5.40 14.34
C GLN A 291 -4.00 6.51 14.83
N ALA A 292 -4.27 7.02 16.03
CA ALA A 292 -3.56 8.13 16.64
C ALA A 292 -2.10 7.81 16.98
N LEU A 293 -1.16 8.54 16.37
CA LEU A 293 0.21 8.69 16.89
C LEU A 293 0.26 10.00 17.70
N ALA A 294 0.50 9.87 19.01
CA ALA A 294 0.53 10.97 19.95
C ALA A 294 1.80 11.85 19.77
N LEU A 295 1.66 13.11 19.34
CA LEU A 295 2.70 14.14 19.36
C LEU A 295 2.74 14.76 20.76
N PRO A 296 3.84 14.61 21.51
CA PRO A 296 3.97 15.19 22.86
C PRO A 296 3.86 16.73 22.83
N LEU A 297 3.08 17.31 23.75
CA LEU A 297 2.80 18.76 23.82
C LEU A 297 4.07 19.63 23.96
N ASP A 298 5.10 19.09 24.59
CA ASP A 298 6.43 19.68 24.76
C ASP A 298 7.22 19.74 23.44
N GLN A 299 6.87 18.90 22.46
CA GLN A 299 7.49 18.90 21.13
C GLN A 299 6.79 19.85 20.15
N LEU A 300 5.50 20.16 20.36
CA LEU A 300 4.73 21.03 19.47
C LEU A 300 5.35 22.44 19.35
N GLY A 301 5.79 23.03 20.46
CA GLY A 301 6.38 24.38 20.45
C GLY A 301 7.73 24.47 19.74
N SER A 302 8.53 23.40 19.76
CA SER A 302 9.86 23.35 19.16
C SER A 302 9.86 22.89 17.69
N MET A 303 8.70 22.50 17.15
CA MET A 303 8.56 22.18 15.72
C MET A 303 8.92 23.38 14.86
N THR A 304 9.74 23.12 13.83
CA THR A 304 10.20 24.14 12.88
C THR A 304 9.33 24.15 11.62
N ILE A 305 9.08 25.36 11.12
CA ILE A 305 8.30 25.65 9.92
C ILE A 305 9.13 26.56 9.01
N ALA A 306 9.26 26.15 7.74
CA ALA A 306 9.80 27.00 6.69
C ALA A 306 8.70 27.93 6.14
N VAL A 307 9.05 29.21 5.98
CA VAL A 307 8.15 30.27 5.54
C VAL A 307 8.74 30.93 4.28
N PRO A 308 7.94 31.07 3.20
CA PRO A 308 8.37 31.74 1.98
C PRO A 308 8.81 33.19 2.21
N ASP A 309 9.55 33.73 1.24
CA ASP A 309 9.91 35.15 1.21
C ASP A 309 8.66 36.04 1.31
N ALA A 310 8.75 37.16 2.02
CA ALA A 310 7.60 38.01 2.36
C ALA A 310 6.74 38.43 1.14
N THR A 311 7.36 38.65 -0.02
CA THR A 311 6.66 39.00 -1.27
C THR A 311 5.82 37.85 -1.83
N LEU A 312 6.33 36.62 -1.76
CA LEU A 312 5.61 35.42 -2.21
C LEU A 312 4.55 35.00 -1.19
N LEU A 313 4.84 35.20 0.10
CA LEU A 313 3.91 34.94 1.18
C LEU A 313 2.65 35.80 1.04
N ALA A 314 2.78 37.09 0.75
CA ALA A 314 1.62 37.98 0.61
C ALA A 314 0.65 37.55 -0.51
N SER A 315 1.15 37.11 -1.66
CA SER A 315 0.31 36.63 -2.77
C SER A 315 -0.29 35.24 -2.48
N LEU A 316 0.45 34.40 -1.76
CA LEU A 316 -0.01 33.10 -1.30
C LEU A 316 -1.15 33.25 -0.29
N GLU A 317 -1.03 34.14 0.70
CA GLU A 317 -2.07 34.36 1.70
C GLU A 317 -3.40 34.82 1.10
N GLN A 318 -3.35 35.64 0.04
CA GLN A 318 -4.55 36.06 -0.68
C GLN A 318 -5.27 34.86 -1.33
N ARG A 319 -4.52 33.96 -1.97
CA ARG A 319 -5.06 32.77 -2.62
C ARG A 319 -5.59 31.75 -1.60
N LEU A 320 -4.86 31.54 -0.51
CA LEU A 320 -5.30 30.68 0.59
C LEU A 320 -6.62 31.17 1.19
N SER A 321 -6.79 32.49 1.35
CA SER A 321 -8.05 33.08 1.81
C SER A 321 -9.21 32.78 0.87
N GLN A 322 -9.01 32.92 -0.45
CA GLN A 322 -10.03 32.58 -1.46
C GLN A 322 -10.39 31.09 -1.45
N ALA A 323 -9.38 30.22 -1.36
CA ALA A 323 -9.58 28.77 -1.28
C ALA A 323 -10.33 28.37 0.01
N PHE A 324 -10.08 29.07 1.11
CA PHE A 324 -10.79 28.87 2.36
C PHE A 324 -12.26 29.29 2.27
N GLU A 325 -12.57 30.42 1.63
CA GLU A 325 -13.96 30.83 1.35
C GLU A 325 -14.70 29.80 0.47
N ALA A 326 -14.03 29.30 -0.58
CA ALA A 326 -14.58 28.24 -1.41
C ALA A 326 -14.85 26.95 -0.61
N SER A 327 -13.94 26.59 0.30
CA SER A 327 -14.11 25.44 1.20
C SER A 327 -15.31 25.62 2.14
N ARG A 328 -15.48 26.81 2.74
CA ARG A 328 -16.66 27.13 3.56
C ARG A 328 -17.97 27.02 2.78
N ALA A 329 -17.99 27.46 1.53
CA ALA A 329 -19.18 27.37 0.68
C ALA A 329 -19.58 25.91 0.40
N LEU A 330 -18.60 25.05 0.11
CA LEU A 330 -18.84 23.61 -0.10
C LEU A 330 -19.30 22.90 1.18
N GLU A 331 -18.74 23.26 2.34
CA GLU A 331 -19.20 22.73 3.63
C GLU A 331 -20.64 23.15 3.94
N ALA A 332 -21.01 24.40 3.65
CA ALA A 332 -22.38 24.88 3.83
C ALA A 332 -23.36 24.17 2.87
N GLU A 333 -22.95 23.92 1.62
CA GLU A 333 -23.72 23.14 0.65
C GLU A 333 -23.93 21.71 1.14
N LYS A 334 -22.88 21.08 1.66
CA LYS A 334 -22.92 19.75 2.27
C LYS A 334 -23.92 19.68 3.43
N GLU A 335 -23.82 20.60 4.39
CA GLU A 335 -24.72 20.66 5.55
C GLU A 335 -26.17 20.89 5.14
N ALA A 336 -26.43 21.78 4.17
CA ALA A 336 -27.77 22.03 3.66
C ALA A 336 -28.36 20.81 2.94
N GLY A 337 -27.53 20.11 2.15
CA GLY A 337 -27.89 18.87 1.47
C GLY A 337 -28.25 17.77 2.46
N GLU A 338 -27.40 17.54 3.47
CA GLU A 338 -27.64 16.56 4.54
C GLU A 338 -28.93 16.88 5.32
N HIS A 339 -29.17 18.16 5.63
CA HIS A 339 -30.39 18.59 6.31
C HIS A 339 -31.64 18.28 5.47
N THR A 340 -31.63 18.67 4.20
CA THR A 340 -32.75 18.46 3.26
C THR A 340 -33.05 16.98 3.09
N PHE A 341 -32.03 16.15 2.91
CA PHE A 341 -32.18 14.71 2.77
C PHE A 341 -32.77 14.08 4.04
N ASN A 342 -32.26 14.44 5.22
CA ASN A 342 -32.76 13.94 6.50
C ASN A 342 -34.24 14.31 6.74
N GLU A 343 -34.69 15.49 6.31
CA GLU A 343 -36.12 15.86 6.37
C GLU A 343 -36.99 14.98 5.47
N ILE A 344 -36.54 14.68 4.24
CA ILE A 344 -37.25 13.78 3.31
C ILE A 344 -37.34 12.37 3.91
N VAL A 345 -36.22 11.82 4.39
CA VAL A 345 -36.19 10.48 4.99
C VAL A 345 -37.07 10.43 6.25
N SER A 346 -37.03 11.44 7.11
CA SER A 346 -37.86 11.51 8.31
C SER A 346 -39.35 11.47 7.99
N ARG A 347 -39.79 12.22 6.97
CA ARG A 347 -41.20 12.19 6.50
C ARG A 347 -41.56 10.85 5.86
N PHE A 348 -40.64 10.24 5.11
CA PHE A 348 -40.82 8.91 4.53
C PHE A 348 -41.02 7.82 5.60
N LEU A 349 -40.17 7.83 6.64
CA LEU A 349 -40.28 6.91 7.78
C LEU A 349 -41.57 7.13 8.60
N ALA A 350 -42.06 8.37 8.65
CA ALA A 350 -43.36 8.72 9.24
C ALA A 350 -44.57 8.34 8.36
N GLN A 351 -44.34 7.76 7.18
CA GLN A 351 -45.34 7.34 6.20
C GLN A 351 -46.21 8.48 5.67
N ASP A 352 -45.65 9.68 5.59
CA ASP A 352 -46.29 10.82 4.94
C ASP A 352 -46.36 10.58 3.42
N SER A 353 -47.57 10.44 2.89
CA SER A 353 -47.80 10.19 1.46
C SER A 353 -47.43 11.36 0.55
N SER A 354 -47.21 12.57 1.08
CA SER A 354 -46.76 13.72 0.29
C SER A 354 -45.34 13.54 -0.29
N VAL A 355 -44.51 12.73 0.37
CA VAL A 355 -43.13 12.42 -0.05
C VAL A 355 -43.06 11.67 -1.39
N LEU A 356 -44.10 10.91 -1.73
CA LEU A 356 -44.16 10.20 -3.02
C LEU A 356 -44.14 11.14 -4.22
N ASN A 357 -44.74 12.33 -4.08
CA ASN A 357 -44.72 13.33 -5.14
C ASN A 357 -43.29 13.85 -5.40
N GLU A 358 -42.47 13.96 -4.35
CA GLU A 358 -41.07 14.38 -4.44
C GLU A 358 -40.20 13.27 -5.06
N LEU A 359 -40.56 11.99 -4.86
CA LEU A 359 -39.89 10.83 -5.48
C LEU A 359 -40.23 10.64 -6.96
N THR A 360 -41.43 11.07 -7.41
CA THR A 360 -41.88 10.93 -8.82
C THR A 360 -41.48 12.06 -9.76
N VAL A 361 -40.94 13.19 -9.26
CA VAL A 361 -40.71 14.40 -10.08
C VAL A 361 -39.36 14.40 -10.82
N LYS A 362 -38.50 13.38 -10.67
CA LYS A 362 -37.15 13.36 -11.28
C LYS A 362 -36.97 12.52 -12.55
N ASP A 363 -38.04 12.01 -13.17
CA ASP A 363 -37.96 11.31 -14.48
C ASP A 363 -37.75 12.26 -15.71
N SER A 364 -37.45 13.55 -15.49
CA SER A 364 -37.40 14.56 -16.57
C SER A 364 -36.08 15.33 -16.70
N LEU A 365 -34.93 14.71 -16.40
CA LEU A 365 -33.61 15.36 -16.55
C LEU A 365 -32.61 14.56 -17.39
N ASP A 366 -33.06 14.07 -18.55
CA ASP A 366 -32.22 13.54 -19.64
C ASP A 366 -31.76 14.63 -20.64
N SER A 367 -31.67 15.90 -20.25
CA SER A 367 -31.40 17.00 -21.19
C SER A 367 -30.20 17.90 -20.85
N ALA A 368 -29.20 17.43 -20.11
CA ALA A 368 -28.03 18.24 -19.74
C ALA A 368 -26.68 17.69 -20.23
N THR A 369 -26.65 16.79 -21.22
CA THR A 369 -25.45 16.48 -22.00
C THR A 369 -25.38 17.38 -23.25
N SER A 370 -25.08 18.66 -23.05
CA SER A 370 -24.60 19.52 -24.13
C SER A 370 -23.95 20.79 -23.56
N ARG A 371 -22.62 20.78 -23.46
CA ARG A 371 -21.73 21.95 -23.59
C ARG A 371 -20.28 21.50 -23.37
N GLU A 372 -19.72 20.88 -24.42
CA GLU A 372 -18.30 20.99 -24.72
C GLU A 372 -18.03 22.31 -25.46
N GLU A 373 -16.75 22.71 -25.43
CA GLU A 373 -16.07 23.78 -26.17
C GLU A 373 -16.03 25.18 -25.52
N ASP A 374 -14.86 25.51 -24.94
CA ASP A 374 -14.03 26.65 -25.39
C ASP A 374 -12.80 26.81 -24.47
N VAL A 375 -11.61 26.35 -24.89
CA VAL A 375 -10.34 27.06 -24.59
C VAL A 375 -9.38 26.88 -25.77
N ALA A 376 -8.88 28.03 -26.22
CA ALA A 376 -8.13 28.26 -27.44
C ALA A 376 -6.74 27.59 -27.52
N SER A 377 -6.42 27.26 -28.77
CA SER A 377 -5.11 26.99 -29.35
C SER A 377 -4.02 28.02 -29.00
N ALA A 378 -2.85 27.52 -28.61
CA ALA A 378 -1.58 28.25 -28.70
C ALA A 378 -0.53 27.35 -29.38
N GLU A 379 -0.04 27.81 -30.52
CA GLU A 379 1.07 27.21 -31.28
C GLU A 379 2.38 27.28 -30.47
N VAL A 380 3.13 26.18 -30.42
CA VAL A 380 4.56 26.18 -30.09
C VAL A 380 5.30 25.41 -31.17
N SER A 381 6.25 26.12 -31.79
CA SER A 381 7.07 25.71 -32.93
C SER A 381 8.00 24.53 -32.67
N GLN A 382 8.26 23.80 -33.75
CA GLN A 382 9.20 22.69 -33.92
C GLN A 382 10.65 23.06 -33.64
N ASP A 383 11.38 22.15 -32.97
CA ASP A 383 12.55 21.46 -33.53
C ASP A 383 13.11 20.47 -32.49
N LEU A 384 13.25 19.19 -32.84
CA LEU A 384 14.26 18.26 -32.31
C LEU A 384 14.24 16.96 -33.16
N SER A 385 15.42 16.61 -33.69
CA SER A 385 15.62 15.59 -34.72
C SER A 385 15.95 14.19 -34.17
N SER A 386 15.44 13.19 -34.89
CA SER A 386 15.95 11.81 -35.07
C SER A 386 15.62 10.68 -34.08
N THR A 387 14.35 10.59 -33.67
CA THR A 387 13.67 9.29 -33.51
C THR A 387 12.30 9.45 -34.17
N THR A 388 11.90 8.55 -35.09
CA THR A 388 10.61 8.72 -35.76
C THR A 388 9.47 8.39 -34.78
N ALA A 389 8.38 9.17 -34.81
CA ALA A 389 7.22 8.94 -33.96
C ALA A 389 6.66 7.50 -34.08
N ASP A 390 6.84 6.88 -35.25
CA ASP A 390 6.43 5.50 -35.53
C ASP A 390 7.27 4.43 -34.79
N GLU A 391 8.58 4.65 -34.61
CA GLU A 391 9.45 3.75 -33.83
C GLU A 391 9.14 3.83 -32.33
N LEU A 392 8.87 5.05 -31.85
CA LEU A 392 8.44 5.31 -30.47
C LEU A 392 7.07 4.68 -30.18
N ALA A 393 6.14 4.79 -31.12
CA ALA A 393 4.82 4.15 -31.03
C ALA A 393 4.93 2.61 -31.01
N SER A 394 5.77 2.02 -31.85
CA SER A 394 5.99 0.57 -31.90
C SER A 394 6.58 0.01 -30.60
N ARG A 395 7.54 0.73 -29.99
CA ARG A 395 8.10 0.36 -28.67
C ARG A 395 7.06 0.49 -27.57
N ALA A 396 6.30 1.58 -27.53
CA ALA A 396 5.23 1.76 -26.55
C ALA A 396 4.15 0.68 -26.65
N VAL A 397 3.76 0.28 -27.86
CA VAL A 397 2.80 -0.82 -28.09
C VAL A 397 3.33 -2.16 -27.57
N SER A 398 4.58 -2.51 -27.90
CA SER A 398 5.21 -3.75 -27.39
C SER A 398 5.26 -3.80 -25.87
N LEU A 399 5.47 -2.66 -25.22
CA LEU A 399 5.53 -2.53 -23.77
C LEU A 399 4.16 -2.65 -23.10
N VAL A 400 3.14 -2.03 -23.70
CA VAL A 400 1.75 -2.17 -23.28
C VAL A 400 1.29 -3.62 -23.45
N ASP A 401 1.66 -4.28 -24.56
CA ASP A 401 1.33 -5.68 -24.80
C ASP A 401 1.99 -6.62 -23.77
N GLN A 402 3.24 -6.37 -23.37
CA GLN A 402 3.92 -7.14 -22.32
C GLN A 402 3.29 -6.91 -20.94
N ALA A 403 2.96 -5.67 -20.59
CA ALA A 403 2.25 -5.35 -19.35
C ALA A 403 0.85 -5.98 -19.29
N LEU A 404 0.10 -5.93 -20.40
CA LEU A 404 -1.21 -6.57 -20.53
C LEU A 404 -1.10 -8.09 -20.48
N ALA A 405 -0.05 -8.68 -21.05
CA ALA A 405 0.22 -10.12 -20.95
C ALA A 405 0.45 -10.53 -19.49
N LEU A 406 1.23 -9.76 -18.72
CA LEU A 406 1.46 -10.00 -17.29
C LEU A 406 0.18 -9.91 -16.46
N LEU A 407 -0.67 -8.92 -16.75
CA LEU A 407 -1.98 -8.77 -16.11
C LEU A 407 -2.94 -9.90 -16.44
N SER A 408 -2.87 -10.42 -17.67
CA SER A 408 -3.72 -11.54 -18.09
C SER A 408 -3.38 -12.85 -17.37
N THR A 409 -2.17 -12.94 -16.81
CA THR A 409 -1.70 -14.09 -16.02
C THR A 409 -1.80 -13.90 -14.51
N ALA A 410 -2.10 -12.70 -14.03
CA ALA A 410 -2.22 -12.40 -12.60
C ALA A 410 -3.61 -12.84 -12.06
N GLU A 411 -3.64 -13.46 -10.88
CA GLU A 411 -4.89 -13.74 -10.13
C GLU A 411 -5.57 -12.43 -9.63
N PRO A 412 -6.85 -12.45 -9.21
CA PRO A 412 -7.74 -11.27 -9.14
C PRO A 412 -7.36 -10.17 -8.13
N GLU A 413 -6.25 -10.31 -7.41
CA GLU A 413 -5.77 -9.34 -6.43
C GLU A 413 -5.09 -8.12 -7.06
N ALA A 414 -4.55 -8.22 -8.29
CA ALA A 414 -4.09 -7.06 -9.05
C ALA A 414 -5.27 -6.48 -9.83
N THR A 415 -5.75 -5.30 -9.45
CA THR A 415 -6.80 -4.64 -10.21
C THR A 415 -6.22 -4.06 -11.50
N LEU A 416 -7.01 -4.00 -12.57
CA LEU A 416 -6.66 -3.27 -13.80
C LEU A 416 -6.29 -1.79 -13.50
N PHE A 417 -6.78 -1.26 -12.36
CA PHE A 417 -6.41 0.04 -11.80
C PHE A 417 -4.93 0.09 -11.38
N ASP A 418 -4.41 -0.92 -10.67
CA ASP A 418 -3.00 -0.98 -10.23
C ASP A 418 -2.04 -0.99 -11.43
N ALA A 419 -2.41 -1.71 -12.48
CA ALA A 419 -1.64 -1.72 -13.73
C ALA A 419 -1.67 -0.40 -14.49
N THR A 420 -2.82 0.26 -14.52
CA THR A 420 -2.98 1.54 -15.20
C THR A 420 -2.24 2.66 -14.48
N TRP A 421 -2.15 2.57 -13.14
CA TRP A 421 -1.54 3.56 -12.27
C TRP A 421 -0.04 3.42 -12.07
N GLU A 422 0.50 2.20 -12.04
CA GLU A 422 1.94 1.97 -11.81
C GLU A 422 2.72 1.78 -13.12
N VAL A 423 2.12 1.14 -14.15
CA VAL A 423 2.87 0.56 -15.28
C VAL A 423 2.98 1.52 -16.48
N ILE A 424 1.85 2.07 -16.93
CA ILE A 424 1.74 2.93 -18.11
C ILE A 424 2.56 4.24 -17.98
N PRO A 425 2.60 4.91 -16.81
CA PRO A 425 3.40 6.12 -16.57
C PRO A 425 4.91 5.91 -16.74
N LEU A 426 5.40 4.80 -16.21
CA LEU A 426 6.81 4.40 -16.17
C LEU A 426 7.28 3.93 -17.55
N ILE A 427 6.44 3.15 -18.23
CA ILE A 427 6.66 2.72 -19.61
C ILE A 427 6.71 3.93 -20.56
N ALA A 428 5.78 4.87 -20.42
CA ALA A 428 5.74 6.04 -21.28
C ALA A 428 6.94 6.98 -21.05
N ALA A 429 7.31 7.25 -19.80
CA ALA A 429 8.50 8.04 -19.47
C ALA A 429 9.79 7.41 -20.03
N ARG A 430 9.88 6.07 -20.07
CA ARG A 430 11.06 5.36 -20.60
C ARG A 430 11.06 5.24 -22.11
N SER A 431 9.89 5.05 -22.74
CA SER A 431 9.78 4.84 -24.19
C SER A 431 10.08 6.09 -25.03
N LEU A 432 10.22 7.27 -24.41
CA LEU A 432 10.18 8.57 -25.12
C LEU A 432 11.45 9.42 -25.06
N ALA A 433 12.46 9.02 -24.30
CA ALA A 433 13.68 9.82 -24.14
C ALA A 433 14.88 9.26 -24.93
N THR A 434 15.51 10.11 -25.73
CA THR A 434 16.80 9.83 -26.39
C THR A 434 17.93 9.74 -25.35
N GLN A 435 19.04 9.07 -25.70
CA GLN A 435 20.23 8.96 -24.83
C GLN A 435 20.72 10.35 -24.34
N GLN A 436 20.64 11.37 -25.17
CA GLN A 436 21.05 12.74 -24.85
C GLN A 436 20.10 13.45 -23.87
N GLN A 437 18.79 13.16 -23.92
CA GLN A 437 17.82 13.65 -22.94
C GLN A 437 18.02 12.99 -21.58
N TRP A 438 18.31 11.69 -21.57
CA TRP A 438 18.72 10.97 -20.36
C TRP A 438 20.03 11.50 -19.79
N GLU A 439 21.02 11.83 -20.62
CA GLU A 439 22.27 12.46 -20.18
C GLU A 439 22.03 13.85 -19.57
N SER A 440 21.10 14.64 -20.10
CA SER A 440 20.70 15.93 -19.50
C SER A 440 19.98 15.74 -18.16
N LEU A 441 19.14 14.71 -18.04
CA LEU A 441 18.46 14.31 -16.80
C LEU A 441 19.47 13.84 -15.73
N LEU A 442 20.50 13.13 -16.17
CA LEU A 442 21.65 12.68 -15.38
C LEU A 442 22.56 13.80 -14.87
N GLN A 443 22.54 14.97 -15.53
CA GLN A 443 23.25 16.16 -15.12
C GLN A 443 22.38 17.14 -14.29
N ALA A 444 21.15 16.75 -13.94
CA ALA A 444 20.29 17.57 -13.10
C ALA A 444 20.94 17.79 -11.71
N PRO A 445 20.98 19.04 -11.22
CA PRO A 445 21.73 19.39 -10.01
C PRO A 445 21.10 18.86 -8.72
N SER A 446 19.82 18.48 -8.74
CA SER A 446 19.15 17.82 -7.63
C SER A 446 18.13 16.78 -8.09
N PRO A 447 17.78 15.80 -7.23
CA PRO A 447 16.74 14.84 -7.54
C PRO A 447 15.35 15.45 -7.74
N ALA A 448 15.07 16.61 -7.15
CA ALA A 448 13.85 17.37 -7.39
C ALA A 448 13.83 17.99 -8.80
N ASP A 449 14.97 18.50 -9.27
CA ASP A 449 15.10 19.05 -10.63
C ASP A 449 14.97 17.96 -11.70
N CYS A 450 15.55 16.78 -11.42
CA CYS A 450 15.42 15.55 -12.20
C CYS A 450 13.94 15.16 -12.34
N ALA A 451 13.19 15.21 -11.24
CA ALA A 451 11.78 14.84 -11.18
C ALA A 451 10.89 15.80 -11.94
N ASP A 452 11.11 17.09 -11.72
CA ASP A 452 10.35 18.11 -12.40
C ASP A 452 10.68 18.10 -13.91
N GLN A 453 11.89 17.70 -14.32
CA GLN A 453 12.24 17.50 -15.74
C GLN A 453 11.57 16.26 -16.34
N LEU A 454 11.56 15.13 -15.63
CA LEU A 454 10.84 13.92 -16.02
C LEU A 454 9.33 14.16 -16.15
N ILE A 455 8.72 14.88 -15.22
CA ILE A 455 7.29 15.27 -15.27
C ILE A 455 7.04 16.18 -16.48
N ARG A 456 7.94 17.13 -16.78
CA ARG A 456 7.82 18.01 -17.95
C ARG A 456 7.92 17.24 -19.27
N GLU A 457 8.83 16.27 -19.38
CA GLU A 457 8.98 15.44 -20.59
C GLU A 457 7.83 14.43 -20.74
N ALA A 458 7.37 13.82 -19.65
CA ALA A 458 6.16 12.99 -19.63
C ALA A 458 4.92 13.79 -20.07
N ALA A 459 4.77 15.01 -19.56
CA ALA A 459 3.65 15.90 -19.89
C ALA A 459 3.72 16.42 -21.35
N SER A 460 4.90 16.77 -21.88
CA SER A 460 5.04 17.23 -23.26
C SER A 460 4.70 16.15 -24.28
N CYS A 461 4.87 14.89 -23.91
CA CYS A 461 4.57 13.75 -24.75
C CYS A 461 3.11 13.28 -24.72
N THR A 462 2.26 13.76 -23.80
CA THR A 462 0.84 13.38 -23.73
C THR A 462 0.08 13.60 -25.04
N THR A 463 0.49 14.57 -25.85
CA THR A 463 -0.05 14.81 -27.22
C THR A 463 0.24 13.66 -28.20
N HIS A 464 1.27 12.85 -27.95
CA HIS A 464 1.68 11.72 -28.80
C HIS A 464 1.06 10.40 -28.34
N TRP A 465 0.26 10.41 -27.27
CA TRP A 465 -0.42 9.22 -26.75
C TRP A 465 -1.71 8.91 -27.49
N GLN A 466 -2.24 9.86 -28.27
CA GLN A 466 -3.49 9.71 -29.02
C GLN A 466 -3.57 8.42 -29.86
N PRO A 467 -2.50 7.99 -30.58
CA PRO A 467 -2.52 6.75 -31.34
C PRO A 467 -2.53 5.48 -30.47
N ALA A 468 -1.81 5.48 -29.33
CA ALA A 468 -1.81 4.37 -28.38
C ALA A 468 -3.16 4.25 -27.64
N ILE A 469 -3.76 5.38 -27.30
CA ILE A 469 -5.12 5.53 -26.77
C ILE A 469 -6.15 4.99 -27.77
N GLN A 470 -6.01 5.30 -29.07
CA GLN A 470 -6.85 4.75 -30.13
C GLN A 470 -6.71 3.24 -30.27
N LEU A 471 -5.48 2.71 -30.25
CA LEU A 471 -5.19 1.27 -30.36
C LEU A 471 -5.71 0.48 -29.14
N LEU A 472 -5.55 1.00 -27.93
CA LEU A 472 -6.16 0.46 -26.70
C LEU A 472 -7.69 0.49 -26.78
N GLY A 473 -8.23 1.58 -27.37
CA GLY A 473 -9.64 1.73 -27.73
C GLY A 473 -10.15 0.65 -28.68
N GLU A 474 -9.29 0.06 -29.52
CA GLU A 474 -9.62 -0.96 -30.52
C GLU A 474 -9.30 -2.39 -30.06
N SER A 475 -8.55 -2.58 -28.97
CA SER A 475 -8.12 -3.89 -28.47
C SER A 475 -9.30 -4.78 -28.06
N SER A 476 -9.39 -5.99 -28.61
CA SER A 476 -10.44 -6.96 -28.28
C SER A 476 -10.23 -7.71 -26.95
N ALA A 477 -9.08 -7.53 -26.30
CA ALA A 477 -8.69 -8.25 -25.08
C ALA A 477 -9.38 -7.72 -23.80
N LEU A 478 -9.94 -6.51 -23.84
CA LEU A 478 -10.56 -5.84 -22.69
C LEU A 478 -12.06 -5.68 -22.86
N ALA A 479 -12.82 -5.93 -21.79
CA ALA A 479 -14.24 -5.62 -21.77
C ALA A 479 -14.46 -4.09 -21.93
N PRO A 480 -15.58 -3.66 -22.55
CA PRO A 480 -15.80 -2.24 -22.84
C PRO A 480 -15.75 -1.31 -21.62
N GLN A 481 -16.09 -1.82 -20.45
CA GLN A 481 -16.18 -1.09 -19.19
C GLN A 481 -14.78 -0.80 -18.63
N ASP A 482 -13.91 -1.81 -18.62
CA ASP A 482 -12.51 -1.70 -18.19
C ASP A 482 -11.71 -0.82 -19.15
N ARG A 483 -12.03 -0.87 -20.45
CA ARG A 483 -11.45 -0.01 -21.48
C ARG A 483 -11.75 1.47 -21.22
N SER A 484 -12.99 1.80 -20.87
CA SER A 484 -13.38 3.18 -20.54
C SER A 484 -12.75 3.68 -19.24
N ALA A 485 -12.67 2.84 -18.21
CA ALA A 485 -12.01 3.18 -16.95
C ALA A 485 -10.49 3.40 -17.12
N LEU A 486 -9.84 2.58 -17.96
CA LEU A 486 -8.44 2.70 -18.33
C LEU A 486 -8.17 4.00 -19.10
N LEU A 487 -9.01 4.30 -20.09
CA LEU A 487 -8.92 5.54 -20.87
C LEU A 487 -9.16 6.80 -20.01
N GLN A 488 -10.12 6.78 -19.08
CA GLN A 488 -10.34 7.88 -18.13
C GLN A 488 -9.16 8.06 -17.18
N SER A 489 -8.59 6.98 -16.66
CA SER A 489 -7.42 7.03 -15.77
C SER A 489 -6.18 7.57 -16.47
N MET A 490 -5.96 7.21 -17.75
CA MET A 490 -4.88 7.77 -18.58
C MET A 490 -5.05 9.26 -18.85
N VAL A 491 -6.29 9.75 -19.00
CA VAL A 491 -6.58 11.19 -19.18
C VAL A 491 -6.34 11.98 -17.88
N CYS A 492 -6.61 11.37 -16.72
CA CYS A 492 -6.40 11.97 -15.39
C CYS A 492 -4.95 11.83 -14.87
N TRP A 493 -4.09 11.10 -15.57
CA TRP A 493 -2.73 10.75 -15.16
C TRP A 493 -1.84 11.96 -14.82
N ASN A 494 -1.91 13.04 -15.59
CA ASN A 494 -1.10 14.25 -15.37
C ASN A 494 -1.57 15.07 -14.14
N SER A 495 -2.77 14.78 -13.63
CA SER A 495 -3.46 15.57 -12.60
C SER A 495 -3.26 15.01 -11.19
N SER A 496 -2.95 13.72 -11.04
CA SER A 496 -2.95 13.05 -9.74
C SER A 496 -1.71 13.34 -8.88
N SER A 497 -1.91 13.42 -7.57
CA SER A 497 -0.87 13.79 -6.61
C SER A 497 0.13 12.64 -6.41
N GLU A 498 -0.39 11.43 -6.49
CA GLU A 498 0.26 10.14 -6.30
C GLU A 498 1.20 9.83 -7.47
N CYS A 499 0.83 10.19 -8.72
CA CYS A 499 1.72 10.08 -9.89
C CYS A 499 2.92 11.02 -9.82
N ARG A 500 2.70 12.28 -9.40
CA ARG A 500 3.78 13.25 -9.21
C ARG A 500 4.71 12.84 -8.07
N GLN A 501 4.17 12.18 -7.05
CA GLN A 501 4.96 11.60 -5.97
C GLN A 501 5.81 10.45 -6.50
N LEU A 502 5.23 9.49 -7.23
CA LEU A 502 5.94 8.36 -7.82
C LEU A 502 7.09 8.82 -8.74
N VAL A 503 6.84 9.80 -9.63
CA VAL A 503 7.87 10.35 -10.52
C VAL A 503 8.95 11.13 -9.74
N ARG A 504 8.57 11.87 -8.68
CA ARG A 504 9.55 12.53 -7.77
C ARG A 504 10.40 11.55 -6.97
N LEU A 505 9.84 10.40 -6.64
CA LEU A 505 10.51 9.32 -5.94
C LEU A 505 11.52 8.60 -6.85
N LEU A 506 11.16 8.40 -8.11
CA LEU A 506 12.02 7.77 -9.13
C LEU A 506 13.14 8.68 -9.65
N ALA A 507 12.92 10.00 -9.70
CA ALA A 507 13.98 10.96 -10.01
C ALA A 507 14.84 11.34 -8.80
N GLY A 508 14.38 10.97 -7.60
CA GLY A 508 15.08 10.98 -6.32
C GLY A 508 16.45 10.29 -6.33
N THR A 509 16.64 9.35 -7.26
CA THR A 509 17.76 8.42 -7.33
C THR A 509 18.77 8.90 -8.38
N ALA A 510 19.82 9.59 -7.92
CA ALA A 510 20.88 10.04 -8.83
C ALA A 510 21.64 8.84 -9.43
N ARG A 511 21.52 8.68 -10.76
CA ARG A 511 22.14 7.73 -11.71
C ARG A 511 21.29 6.46 -12.04
N PRO A 512 20.75 6.35 -13.28
CA PRO A 512 19.98 5.20 -13.77
C PRO A 512 20.80 3.91 -13.93
N ASP A 513 22.12 3.98 -14.01
CA ASP A 513 23.00 2.81 -13.94
C ASP A 513 22.95 2.13 -12.56
N THR A 514 22.33 2.79 -11.58
CA THR A 514 22.20 2.36 -10.18
C THR A 514 20.77 2.47 -9.65
N LEU A 515 19.73 2.46 -10.49
CA LEU A 515 18.35 2.23 -10.04
C LEU A 515 18.25 0.83 -9.46
N SER A 516 18.73 0.67 -8.23
CA SER A 516 18.57 -0.57 -7.50
C SER A 516 17.09 -0.71 -7.19
N PRO A 517 16.50 -1.89 -7.35
CA PRO A 517 15.10 -2.11 -7.00
C PRO A 517 14.73 -1.74 -5.56
N ARG A 518 15.74 -1.50 -4.70
CA ARG A 518 15.57 -1.03 -3.33
C ARG A 518 14.96 0.36 -3.19
N GLU A 519 15.11 1.22 -4.18
CA GLU A 519 14.65 2.62 -4.09
C GLU A 519 13.24 2.78 -4.67
N ALA A 520 12.89 1.98 -5.69
CA ALA A 520 11.55 1.92 -6.26
C ALA A 520 10.48 1.43 -5.25
N THR A 521 10.83 0.51 -4.35
CA THR A 521 9.87 -0.13 -3.42
C THR A 521 9.80 0.52 -2.04
N LYS A 522 10.53 1.62 -1.78
CA LYS A 522 10.41 2.33 -0.50
C LYS A 522 9.12 3.12 -0.35
N HIS A 523 8.42 3.40 -1.46
CA HIS A 523 7.39 4.41 -1.52
C HIS A 523 6.12 4.02 -2.31
N THR A 524 5.99 2.76 -2.71
CA THR A 524 4.69 2.18 -3.06
C THR A 524 3.81 2.11 -1.79
N PRO A 525 2.49 2.31 -1.88
CA PRO A 525 1.58 2.15 -0.74
C PRO A 525 1.78 0.75 -0.14
N ARG A 526 2.33 0.71 1.08
CA ARG A 526 2.72 -0.54 1.74
C ARG A 526 1.51 -1.36 2.14
N GLU A 527 1.02 -2.20 1.24
CA GLU A 527 0.33 -3.44 1.59
C GLU A 527 1.27 -4.66 1.58
N SER A 528 2.36 -4.63 0.81
CA SER A 528 3.40 -5.67 0.82
C SER A 528 4.66 -5.22 1.57
N LYS A 529 5.18 -6.07 2.47
CA LYS A 529 6.55 -5.93 2.99
C LYS A 529 7.51 -6.45 1.91
N SER A 530 7.75 -5.69 0.84
CA SER A 530 8.77 -6.09 -0.16
C SER A 530 10.12 -6.23 0.55
N ILE A 531 10.72 -7.41 0.38
CA ILE A 531 11.90 -7.90 1.09
C ILE A 531 13.15 -7.38 0.35
N LEU A 532 13.90 -6.45 0.96
CA LEU A 532 15.02 -5.76 0.29
C LEU A 532 16.34 -6.56 0.37
N ILE A 533 16.78 -7.14 -0.74
CA ILE A 533 18.07 -7.87 -0.82
C ILE A 533 19.23 -6.85 -0.87
N PRO A 534 20.23 -6.92 0.03
CA PRO A 534 21.44 -6.10 -0.06
C PRO A 534 22.25 -6.42 -1.32
N GLU A 535 22.68 -5.38 -2.04
CA GLU A 535 23.45 -5.51 -3.28
C GLU A 535 24.72 -6.36 -3.09
N SER A 536 25.43 -6.19 -1.96
CA SER A 536 26.63 -6.98 -1.66
C SER A 536 26.35 -8.48 -1.48
N VAL A 537 25.14 -8.86 -1.07
CA VAL A 537 24.70 -10.26 -0.98
C VAL A 537 24.34 -10.79 -2.37
N ALA A 538 23.56 -10.03 -3.15
CA ALA A 538 23.19 -10.41 -4.52
C ALA A 538 24.42 -10.58 -5.42
N ASN A 539 25.37 -9.65 -5.38
CA ASN A 539 26.62 -9.71 -6.15
C ASN A 539 27.51 -10.88 -5.73
N LEU A 540 27.59 -11.19 -4.43
CA LEU A 540 28.30 -12.37 -3.94
C LEU A 540 27.65 -13.66 -4.47
N MET A 541 26.32 -13.77 -4.42
CA MET A 541 25.59 -14.93 -4.92
C MET A 541 25.74 -15.09 -6.45
N ALA A 542 25.66 -14.00 -7.21
CA ALA A 542 25.87 -14.01 -8.66
C ALA A 542 27.29 -14.45 -9.01
N SER A 543 28.29 -13.92 -8.30
CA SER A 543 29.70 -14.30 -8.47
C SER A 543 29.94 -15.78 -8.15
N LEU A 544 29.29 -16.32 -7.12
CA LEU A 544 29.32 -17.75 -6.81
C LEU A 544 28.68 -18.56 -7.93
N ALA A 545 27.49 -18.18 -8.42
CA ALA A 545 26.81 -18.92 -9.47
C ALA A 545 27.67 -19.01 -10.75
N LEU A 546 28.23 -17.88 -11.19
CA LEU A 546 29.08 -17.81 -12.38
C LEU A 546 30.45 -18.48 -12.19
N LEU A 547 30.96 -18.60 -10.96
CA LEU A 547 32.15 -19.38 -10.68
C LEU A 547 31.94 -20.88 -10.94
N PHE A 548 30.78 -21.41 -10.55
CA PHE A 548 30.45 -22.83 -10.75
C PHE A 548 29.88 -23.12 -12.15
N TYR A 549 29.22 -22.15 -12.78
CA TYR A 549 28.62 -22.29 -14.10
C TYR A 549 28.85 -21.05 -14.98
N PRO A 550 30.09 -20.86 -15.50
CA PRO A 550 30.48 -19.62 -16.19
C PRO A 550 29.84 -19.41 -17.57
N ASN A 551 29.32 -20.48 -18.19
CA ASN A 551 28.71 -20.45 -19.52
C ASN A 551 27.17 -20.47 -19.44
N ALA A 552 26.60 -19.95 -18.35
CA ALA A 552 25.15 -19.91 -18.16
C ALA A 552 24.46 -19.11 -19.27
N VAL A 553 23.38 -19.67 -19.80
CA VAL A 553 22.52 -19.00 -20.79
C VAL A 553 21.18 -18.62 -20.14
N THR A 554 20.77 -19.36 -19.10
CA THR A 554 19.49 -19.17 -18.42
C THR A 554 19.65 -19.05 -16.91
N ALA A 555 18.94 -18.11 -16.29
CA ALA A 555 18.86 -17.97 -14.84
C ALA A 555 17.41 -17.87 -14.37
N PHE A 556 17.13 -18.45 -13.20
CA PHE A 556 15.81 -18.43 -12.58
C PHE A 556 15.84 -18.01 -11.12
N ASP A 557 14.92 -17.14 -10.73
CA ASP A 557 14.62 -16.81 -9.32
C ASP A 557 13.15 -17.14 -9.00
N PRO A 558 12.86 -18.26 -8.29
CA PRO A 558 11.49 -18.65 -7.92
C PRO A 558 10.85 -17.74 -6.87
N PHE A 559 11.58 -16.74 -6.36
CA PHE A 559 11.05 -15.75 -5.44
C PHE A 559 11.78 -14.41 -5.67
N SER A 560 11.64 -13.88 -6.89
CA SER A 560 12.41 -12.75 -7.44
C SER A 560 12.32 -11.50 -6.57
N GLN A 561 11.21 -11.34 -5.84
CA GLN A 561 10.89 -10.10 -5.12
C GLN A 561 11.06 -8.94 -6.10
N THR A 562 11.80 -7.91 -5.71
CA THR A 562 12.08 -6.74 -6.53
C THR A 562 13.16 -6.96 -7.60
N GLY A 563 13.65 -8.18 -7.82
CA GLY A 563 14.53 -8.48 -8.94
C GLY A 563 16.02 -8.32 -8.69
N ALA A 564 16.45 -7.98 -7.47
CA ALA A 564 17.85 -7.67 -7.18
C ALA A 564 18.82 -8.81 -7.56
N MET A 565 18.39 -10.07 -7.42
CA MET A 565 19.20 -11.25 -7.77
C MET A 565 19.35 -11.41 -9.30
N LEU A 566 18.24 -11.35 -10.04
CA LEU A 566 18.25 -11.44 -11.50
C LEU A 566 18.99 -10.26 -12.15
N ASN A 567 18.89 -9.08 -11.55
CA ASN A 567 19.63 -7.90 -11.97
C ASN A 567 21.14 -8.04 -11.74
N ALA A 568 21.58 -8.54 -10.59
CA ALA A 568 23.01 -8.81 -10.34
C ALA A 568 23.59 -9.81 -11.36
N LEU A 569 22.82 -10.84 -11.73
CA LEU A 569 23.21 -11.80 -12.77
C LEU A 569 23.25 -11.18 -14.17
N GLY A 570 22.24 -10.38 -14.53
CA GLY A 570 22.20 -9.68 -15.83
C GLY A 570 23.29 -8.62 -15.99
N GLN A 571 23.68 -7.94 -14.91
CA GLN A 571 24.82 -7.02 -14.92
C GLN A 571 26.15 -7.75 -15.14
N ALA A 572 26.31 -8.94 -14.55
CA ALA A 572 27.51 -9.76 -14.72
C ALA A 572 27.57 -10.45 -16.10
N VAL A 573 26.41 -10.85 -16.64
CA VAL A 573 26.27 -11.49 -17.96
C VAL A 573 25.06 -10.91 -18.69
N PRO A 574 25.23 -9.85 -19.50
CA PRO A 574 24.11 -9.19 -20.19
C PRO A 574 23.29 -10.11 -21.11
N SER A 575 23.94 -11.11 -21.72
CA SER A 575 23.29 -12.08 -22.62
C SER A 575 22.48 -13.17 -21.91
N LEU A 576 22.41 -13.17 -20.57
CA LEU A 576 21.75 -14.20 -19.79
C LEU A 576 20.23 -14.01 -19.86
N SER A 577 19.50 -15.04 -20.29
CA SER A 577 18.04 -15.04 -20.26
C SER A 577 17.56 -15.21 -18.82
N ARG A 578 16.73 -14.29 -18.34
CA ARG A 578 16.34 -14.20 -16.92
C ARG A 578 14.88 -14.58 -16.76
N TYR A 579 14.60 -15.46 -15.82
CA TYR A 579 13.27 -15.95 -15.50
C TYR A 579 13.02 -15.69 -14.02
N GLY A 580 11.85 -15.21 -13.66
CA GLY A 580 11.52 -15.00 -12.26
C GLY A 580 10.07 -15.29 -11.97
N GLU A 581 9.77 -15.58 -10.71
CA GLU A 581 8.41 -15.64 -10.21
C GLU A 581 8.29 -14.87 -8.90
N THR A 582 7.18 -14.17 -8.70
CA THR A 582 6.89 -13.42 -7.48
C THR A 582 5.39 -13.40 -7.20
N PRO A 583 4.93 -13.49 -5.94
CA PRO A 583 3.51 -13.38 -5.64
C PRO A 583 2.98 -11.95 -5.76
N PHE A 584 3.85 -10.95 -5.94
CA PHE A 584 3.47 -9.54 -5.96
C PHE A 584 3.62 -8.93 -7.36
N PHE A 585 2.53 -8.38 -7.89
CA PHE A 585 2.52 -7.73 -9.21
C PHE A 585 3.49 -6.54 -9.29
N SER A 586 3.56 -5.71 -8.24
CA SER A 586 4.45 -4.53 -8.19
C SER A 586 5.94 -4.91 -8.23
N ASP A 587 6.30 -6.03 -7.61
CA ASP A 587 7.63 -6.62 -7.67
C ASP A 587 7.96 -7.10 -9.10
N ALA A 588 7.01 -7.79 -9.78
CA ALA A 588 7.17 -8.22 -11.17
C ALA A 588 7.32 -7.04 -12.13
N LEU A 589 6.55 -5.98 -11.92
CA LEU A 589 6.65 -4.74 -12.69
C LEU A 589 8.03 -4.09 -12.54
N ALA A 590 8.57 -4.01 -11.32
CA ALA A 590 9.89 -3.46 -11.08
C ALA A 590 10.98 -4.23 -11.85
N ASP A 591 10.86 -5.56 -11.93
CA ASP A 591 11.73 -6.43 -12.72
C ASP A 591 11.66 -6.13 -14.22
N VAL A 592 10.46 -6.05 -14.78
CA VAL A 592 10.26 -5.70 -16.20
C VAL A 592 10.92 -4.36 -16.50
N LEU A 593 10.62 -3.33 -15.71
CA LEU A 593 11.15 -1.98 -15.90
C LEU A 593 12.69 -1.93 -15.80
N ALA A 594 13.29 -2.71 -14.91
CA ALA A 594 14.74 -2.84 -14.82
C ALA A 594 15.33 -3.47 -16.08
N TRP A 595 14.68 -4.51 -16.63
CA TRP A 595 15.14 -5.21 -17.82
C TRP A 595 15.00 -4.38 -19.10
N LEU A 596 14.01 -3.47 -19.17
CA LEU A 596 13.84 -2.54 -20.30
C LEU A 596 15.03 -1.59 -20.51
N SER A 597 15.91 -1.46 -19.53
CA SER A 597 17.10 -0.61 -19.60
C SER A 597 18.33 -1.32 -20.21
N ALA A 598 18.25 -2.63 -20.46
CA ALA A 598 19.33 -3.44 -21.02
C ALA A 598 18.94 -3.95 -22.42
N ASP A 599 19.78 -3.69 -23.42
CA ASP A 599 19.56 -4.09 -24.83
C ASP A 599 19.69 -5.61 -25.08
N ASP A 600 19.55 -6.49 -24.08
CA ASP A 600 19.89 -7.92 -24.20
C ASP A 600 18.96 -8.91 -23.46
N ALA A 601 18.85 -10.09 -24.11
CA ALA A 601 18.28 -11.39 -23.71
C ALA A 601 16.78 -11.48 -23.32
N PRO A 602 16.05 -12.53 -23.78
CA PRO A 602 14.65 -12.73 -23.41
C PRO A 602 14.54 -12.91 -21.90
N SER A 603 13.70 -12.09 -21.28
CA SER A 603 13.45 -12.14 -19.84
C SER A 603 11.93 -12.27 -19.59
N GLU A 604 11.55 -13.13 -18.66
CA GLU A 604 10.14 -13.47 -18.38
C GLU A 604 9.93 -13.49 -16.86
N ILE A 605 8.92 -12.79 -16.38
CA ILE A 605 8.55 -12.73 -14.96
C ILE A 605 7.10 -13.18 -14.84
N ALA A 606 6.81 -14.06 -13.89
CA ALA A 606 5.45 -14.51 -13.62
C ALA A 606 4.96 -14.02 -12.26
N VAL A 607 3.65 -13.78 -12.16
CA VAL A 607 2.99 -13.41 -10.91
C VAL A 607 2.23 -14.62 -10.38
N GLY A 608 2.60 -15.11 -9.19
CA GLY A 608 2.00 -16.31 -8.60
C GLY A 608 2.69 -16.80 -7.34
N GLU A 609 2.02 -17.72 -6.63
CA GLU A 609 2.62 -18.43 -5.49
C GLU A 609 3.35 -19.71 -5.94
N SER A 610 4.66 -19.66 -6.13
CA SER A 610 5.45 -20.73 -6.79
C SER A 610 5.40 -22.11 -6.13
N LEU A 611 5.16 -22.18 -4.82
CA LEU A 611 4.97 -23.46 -4.14
C LEU A 611 3.60 -24.09 -4.46
N CYS A 612 2.57 -23.28 -4.66
CA CYS A 612 1.19 -23.70 -4.90
C CYS A 612 0.86 -23.82 -6.40
N ASN A 613 1.34 -22.86 -7.20
CA ASN A 613 1.09 -22.75 -8.63
C ASN A 613 2.39 -22.32 -9.33
N ASP A 614 3.21 -23.30 -9.68
CA ASP A 614 4.50 -23.12 -10.36
C ASP A 614 4.27 -22.81 -11.85
N VAL A 615 4.47 -21.55 -12.25
CA VAL A 615 4.25 -21.12 -13.64
C VAL A 615 5.33 -21.70 -14.58
N PHE A 616 6.50 -22.02 -14.03
CA PHE A 616 7.63 -22.58 -14.75
C PHE A 616 7.75 -24.11 -14.59
N GLU A 617 6.65 -24.79 -14.27
CA GLU A 617 6.63 -26.24 -14.05
C GLU A 617 7.30 -27.01 -15.22
N GLY A 618 8.23 -27.89 -14.89
CA GLY A 618 8.96 -28.71 -15.85
C GLY A 618 10.07 -27.99 -16.63
N ARG A 619 10.29 -26.70 -16.40
CA ARG A 619 11.42 -25.96 -16.97
C ARG A 619 12.65 -26.07 -16.06
N ALA A 620 13.81 -26.18 -16.69
CA ALA A 620 15.10 -26.27 -16.03
C ALA A 620 16.03 -25.16 -16.52
N PHE A 621 16.85 -24.62 -15.60
CA PHE A 621 17.71 -23.46 -15.83
C PHE A 621 19.15 -23.75 -15.41
N ASP A 622 20.10 -23.11 -16.09
CA ASP A 622 21.54 -23.27 -15.80
C ASP A 622 21.89 -22.77 -14.40
N ILE A 623 21.33 -21.62 -14.02
CA ILE A 623 21.47 -21.02 -12.69
C ILE A 623 20.09 -20.89 -12.06
N VAL A 624 19.93 -21.37 -10.82
CA VAL A 624 18.82 -20.99 -9.96
C VAL A 624 19.38 -20.18 -8.79
N ALA A 625 19.01 -18.92 -8.65
CA ALA A 625 19.54 -18.08 -7.56
C ALA A 625 18.43 -17.29 -6.91
N SER A 626 18.35 -17.36 -5.58
CA SER A 626 17.25 -16.71 -4.85
C SER A 626 17.57 -16.49 -3.38
N VAL A 627 17.03 -15.40 -2.85
CA VAL A 627 16.96 -15.17 -1.39
C VAL A 627 15.59 -15.63 -0.93
N LEU A 628 15.51 -16.87 -0.43
CA LEU A 628 14.24 -17.55 -0.18
C LEU A 628 13.49 -16.97 1.03
N PRO A 629 12.15 -17.03 1.05
CA PRO A 629 11.34 -16.65 2.20
C PRO A 629 11.74 -17.45 3.44
N CYS A 630 11.88 -16.77 4.58
CA CYS A 630 12.23 -17.39 5.84
C CYS A 630 11.00 -17.64 6.72
N ASN A 631 10.89 -18.85 7.27
CA ASN A 631 9.89 -19.21 8.28
C ASN A 631 8.44 -18.92 7.86
N ALA A 632 8.13 -18.97 6.56
CA ALA A 632 6.75 -18.99 6.09
C ALA A 632 6.05 -20.19 6.75
N GLY A 633 4.90 -19.91 7.36
CA GLY A 633 4.14 -20.84 8.20
C GLY A 633 3.50 -21.96 7.39
N GLU A 634 2.18 -22.12 7.51
CA GLU A 634 1.46 -23.03 6.61
C GLU A 634 1.51 -22.49 5.18
N TRP A 635 2.13 -23.24 4.27
CA TRP A 635 2.34 -22.86 2.86
C TRP A 635 1.55 -23.72 1.88
N SER A 636 0.75 -24.64 2.39
CA SER A 636 -0.15 -25.48 1.59
C SER A 636 -1.37 -25.82 2.44
N GLU A 637 -2.56 -25.81 1.85
CA GLU A 637 -3.82 -26.19 2.53
C GLU A 637 -3.88 -27.69 2.84
N ALA A 638 -3.25 -28.50 2.00
CA ALA A 638 -3.17 -29.95 2.12
C ALA A 638 -1.77 -30.39 2.56
N ARG A 639 -1.65 -31.64 3.00
CA ARG A 639 -0.31 -32.23 3.17
C ARG A 639 0.35 -32.30 1.78
N PRO A 640 1.60 -31.83 1.62
CA PRO A 640 2.31 -31.96 0.35
C PRO A 640 2.34 -33.42 -0.11
N SER A 641 2.08 -33.65 -1.40
CA SER A 641 2.06 -35.01 -1.94
C SER A 641 3.45 -35.63 -1.89
N ASP A 642 3.57 -36.85 -1.38
CA ASP A 642 4.84 -37.60 -1.40
C ASP A 642 5.28 -37.96 -2.84
N SER A 643 4.40 -37.78 -3.85
CA SER A 643 4.68 -38.04 -5.27
C SER A 643 5.10 -36.81 -6.07
N ASP A 644 5.13 -35.63 -5.45
CA ASP A 644 5.52 -34.40 -6.13
C ASP A 644 7.03 -34.45 -6.44
N PRO A 645 7.43 -34.27 -7.72
CA PRO A 645 8.80 -34.45 -8.16
C PRO A 645 9.78 -33.44 -7.55
N ARG A 646 9.27 -32.34 -6.98
CA ARG A 646 10.11 -31.32 -6.33
C ARG A 646 10.77 -31.86 -5.05
N TRP A 647 10.15 -32.83 -4.36
CA TRP A 647 10.60 -33.31 -3.05
C TRP A 647 11.68 -34.40 -3.12
N GLN A 648 12.77 -34.14 -3.86
CA GLN A 648 13.87 -35.08 -4.12
C GLN A 648 14.57 -35.59 -2.84
N PHE A 649 14.61 -34.78 -1.78
CA PHE A 649 15.21 -35.14 -0.49
C PHE A 649 14.16 -35.59 0.54
N GLY A 650 12.89 -35.63 0.14
CA GLY A 650 11.76 -36.04 0.98
C GLY A 650 10.77 -34.92 1.25
N THR A 651 9.56 -35.33 1.63
CA THR A 651 8.41 -34.43 1.76
C THR A 651 8.63 -33.37 2.87
N PRO A 652 8.60 -32.07 2.53
CA PRO A 652 8.73 -30.99 3.50
C PRO A 652 7.49 -30.89 4.42
N PRO A 653 7.63 -30.31 5.64
CA PRO A 653 6.50 -30.14 6.54
C PRO A 653 5.58 -29.02 6.05
N ARG A 654 4.25 -29.26 6.08
CA ARG A 654 3.23 -28.27 5.68
C ARG A 654 3.33 -26.95 6.44
N ASN A 655 3.68 -26.99 7.73
CA ASN A 655 3.67 -25.83 8.61
C ASN A 655 4.98 -25.02 8.61
N LYS A 656 5.93 -25.34 7.72
CA LYS A 656 7.20 -24.60 7.59
C LYS A 656 7.80 -24.78 6.20
N ALA A 657 7.81 -23.70 5.41
CA ALA A 657 8.16 -23.77 3.99
C ALA A 657 9.66 -23.81 3.67
N ASN A 658 10.55 -23.67 4.66
CA ASN A 658 11.99 -23.48 4.42
C ASN A 658 12.62 -24.56 3.51
N LEU A 659 12.30 -25.84 3.76
CA LEU A 659 12.79 -26.95 2.93
C LEU A 659 11.94 -27.18 1.67
N ALA A 660 10.70 -26.66 1.62
CA ALA A 660 9.90 -26.66 0.41
C ALA A 660 10.50 -25.71 -0.62
N TRP A 661 10.80 -24.47 -0.22
CA TRP A 661 11.46 -23.48 -1.06
C TRP A 661 12.83 -23.95 -1.56
N LEU A 662 13.67 -24.52 -0.68
CA LEU A 662 14.98 -25.05 -1.10
C LEU A 662 14.84 -26.14 -2.16
N GLN A 663 13.89 -27.07 -1.97
CA GLN A 663 13.67 -28.19 -2.89
C GLN A 663 13.04 -27.76 -4.20
N HIS A 664 12.07 -26.83 -4.17
CA HIS A 664 11.46 -26.25 -5.36
C HIS A 664 12.50 -25.49 -6.20
N ALA A 665 13.31 -24.64 -5.58
CA ALA A 665 14.41 -23.99 -6.30
C ALA A 665 15.40 -25.02 -6.88
N TYR A 666 15.75 -26.05 -6.12
CA TYR A 666 16.65 -27.10 -6.61
C TYR A 666 16.06 -27.92 -7.76
N SER A 667 14.73 -28.13 -7.82
CA SER A 667 14.09 -28.91 -8.89
C SER A 667 14.06 -28.21 -10.24
N HIS A 668 14.18 -26.89 -10.28
CA HIS A 668 14.31 -26.13 -11.54
C HIS A 668 15.74 -26.02 -12.04
N ARG A 669 16.71 -26.65 -11.39
CA ARG A 669 18.09 -26.67 -11.84
C ARG A 669 18.25 -27.68 -12.99
N ALA A 670 18.92 -27.28 -14.07
CA ALA A 670 19.37 -28.21 -15.11
C ALA A 670 20.32 -29.27 -14.52
N ASP A 671 20.47 -30.42 -15.18
CA ASP A 671 21.23 -31.56 -14.66
C ASP A 671 22.66 -31.20 -14.19
N GLU A 672 23.34 -30.31 -14.93
CA GLU A 672 24.67 -29.78 -14.59
C GLU A 672 24.66 -28.34 -14.06
N GLY A 673 23.48 -27.74 -13.92
CA GLY A 673 23.31 -26.37 -13.46
C GLY A 673 23.71 -26.19 -11.99
N ILE A 674 23.59 -24.96 -11.49
CA ILE A 674 23.89 -24.63 -10.09
C ILE A 674 22.74 -23.88 -9.44
N ALA A 675 22.43 -24.22 -8.19
CA ALA A 675 21.53 -23.46 -7.35
C ALA A 675 22.29 -22.71 -6.24
N VAL A 676 22.18 -21.39 -6.18
CA VAL A 676 22.79 -20.53 -5.16
C VAL A 676 21.70 -19.85 -4.35
N LEU A 677 21.41 -20.39 -3.17
CA LEU A 677 20.22 -20.05 -2.40
C LEU A 677 20.62 -19.46 -1.05
N ALA A 678 20.10 -18.27 -0.72
CA ALA A 678 20.14 -17.80 0.67
C ALA A 678 18.94 -18.38 1.42
N VAL A 679 19.22 -19.15 2.47
CA VAL A 679 18.21 -19.86 3.27
C VAL A 679 18.28 -19.45 4.74
N ALA A 680 17.14 -19.49 5.45
CA ALA A 680 17.14 -19.28 6.88
C ALA A 680 18.05 -20.31 7.58
N ASN A 681 18.83 -19.88 8.58
CA ASN A 681 19.76 -20.76 9.28
C ASN A 681 19.09 -22.02 9.86
N ALA A 682 17.80 -21.95 10.21
CA ALA A 682 17.00 -23.08 10.69
C ALA A 682 17.00 -24.27 9.70
N THR A 683 17.04 -24.02 8.39
CA THR A 683 17.12 -25.06 7.34
C THR A 683 18.32 -25.98 7.53
N LEU A 684 19.41 -25.47 8.11
CA LEU A 684 20.69 -26.17 8.25
C LEU A 684 20.81 -27.01 9.53
N HIS A 685 19.95 -26.83 10.53
CA HIS A 685 20.10 -27.46 11.85
C HIS A 685 18.81 -27.83 12.59
N GLU A 686 17.62 -27.52 12.08
CA GLU A 686 16.39 -27.85 12.79
C GLU A 686 16.29 -29.37 13.07
N SER A 687 15.88 -29.68 14.30
CA SER A 687 15.90 -31.03 14.89
C SER A 687 14.50 -31.62 15.07
N ARG A 688 13.46 -30.84 14.77
CA ARG A 688 12.04 -31.22 14.94
C ARG A 688 11.41 -31.68 13.64
N GLY A 689 10.38 -32.53 13.76
CA GLY A 689 9.56 -32.96 12.61
C GLY A 689 10.33 -33.81 11.60
N CYS A 690 9.99 -33.67 10.31
CA CYS A 690 10.65 -34.39 9.21
C CYS A 690 11.91 -33.69 8.67
N GLU A 691 12.20 -32.45 9.10
CA GLU A 691 13.35 -31.66 8.60
C GLU A 691 14.71 -32.36 8.78
N PRO A 692 14.99 -33.10 9.88
CA PRO A 692 16.25 -33.86 10.01
C PRO A 692 16.41 -34.95 8.95
N SER A 693 15.33 -35.63 8.58
CA SER A 693 15.35 -36.69 7.57
C SER A 693 15.56 -36.12 6.17
N VAL A 694 14.89 -35.01 5.85
CA VAL A 694 15.07 -34.32 4.55
C VAL A 694 16.50 -33.77 4.42
N ARG A 695 17.03 -33.15 5.49
CA ARG A 695 18.43 -32.69 5.51
C ARG A 695 19.42 -33.85 5.41
N ARG A 696 19.13 -35.00 6.02
CA ARG A 696 19.94 -36.22 5.89
C ARG A 696 20.05 -36.62 4.42
N ALA A 697 18.94 -36.66 3.69
CA ALA A 697 18.93 -37.00 2.27
C ALA A 697 19.74 -35.99 1.43
N LEU A 698 19.64 -34.68 1.71
CA LEU A 698 20.47 -33.65 1.08
C LEU A 698 21.98 -33.82 1.37
N ILE A 699 22.35 -34.24 2.59
CA ILE A 699 23.74 -34.57 2.93
C ILE A 699 24.19 -35.84 2.20
N ASP A 700 23.31 -36.85 2.14
CA ASP A 700 23.59 -38.14 1.54
C ASP A 700 23.73 -38.05 0.00
N SER A 701 23.11 -37.07 -0.66
CA SER A 701 23.29 -36.82 -2.10
C SER A 701 24.62 -36.13 -2.44
N GLY A 702 25.22 -35.41 -1.48
CA GLY A 702 26.47 -34.66 -1.69
C GLY A 702 26.30 -33.39 -2.54
N CYS A 703 25.06 -32.97 -2.84
CA CYS A 703 24.76 -31.80 -3.67
C CYS A 703 25.28 -30.48 -3.08
N ALA A 704 25.35 -30.36 -1.75
CA ALA A 704 25.84 -29.16 -1.07
C ALA A 704 27.36 -29.01 -1.23
N GLN A 705 27.79 -28.06 -2.05
CA GLN A 705 29.21 -27.80 -2.36
C GLN A 705 29.83 -26.75 -1.44
N VAL A 706 29.09 -25.68 -1.14
CA VAL A 706 29.54 -24.57 -0.27
C VAL A 706 28.40 -24.12 0.65
N VAL A 707 28.70 -23.84 1.91
CA VAL A 707 27.76 -23.20 2.85
C VAL A 707 28.43 -22.02 3.54
N ILE A 708 27.82 -20.83 3.44
CA ILE A 708 28.37 -19.56 3.93
C ILE A 708 27.37 -18.94 4.91
N ALA A 709 27.72 -18.84 6.19
CA ALA A 709 26.86 -18.15 7.16
C ALA A 709 27.06 -16.63 7.01
N LEU A 710 25.99 -15.90 6.68
CA LEU A 710 26.05 -14.44 6.50
C LEU A 710 26.08 -13.72 7.86
N PRO A 711 26.63 -12.48 7.91
CA PRO A 711 26.53 -11.64 9.11
C PRO A 711 25.08 -11.47 9.58
N GLY A 712 24.85 -11.51 10.90
CA GLY A 712 23.54 -11.20 11.46
C GLY A 712 23.12 -9.74 11.18
N LYS A 713 21.82 -9.48 11.02
CA LYS A 713 21.27 -8.14 10.71
C LYS A 713 21.79 -7.53 9.39
N ILE A 714 22.19 -8.36 8.43
CA ILE A 714 22.55 -7.90 7.07
C ILE A 714 21.32 -7.48 6.26
N PHE A 715 20.14 -8.03 6.59
CA PHE A 715 18.86 -7.65 6.00
C PHE A 715 18.16 -6.63 6.91
N GLU A 716 17.48 -5.66 6.29
CA GLU A 716 16.89 -4.49 6.96
C GLU A 716 15.50 -4.74 7.57
N ASP A 717 14.93 -5.95 7.37
CA ASP A 717 13.53 -6.30 7.67
C ASP A 717 13.38 -7.24 8.88
N GLU A 718 14.32 -7.18 9.83
CA GLU A 718 14.37 -7.99 11.07
C GLU A 718 14.31 -9.51 10.86
N ARG A 719 14.50 -10.00 9.63
CA ARG A 719 14.42 -11.43 9.35
C ARG A 719 15.51 -12.23 10.09
N PRO A 720 15.29 -13.54 10.34
CA PRO A 720 16.30 -14.39 10.94
C PRO A 720 17.60 -14.41 10.13
N PRO A 721 18.76 -14.62 10.78
CA PRO A 721 20.02 -14.80 10.08
C PRO A 721 19.94 -15.92 9.02
N MET A 722 20.57 -15.67 7.87
CA MET A 722 20.56 -16.57 6.72
C MET A 722 21.96 -17.06 6.37
N SER A 723 22.01 -18.13 5.59
CA SER A 723 23.24 -18.68 5.03
C SER A 723 23.05 -18.90 3.53
N ILE A 724 24.09 -18.64 2.73
CA ILE A 724 24.13 -19.01 1.32
C ILE A 724 24.51 -20.49 1.24
N VAL A 725 23.77 -21.26 0.44
CA VAL A 725 24.05 -22.65 0.11
C VAL A 725 24.22 -22.76 -1.40
N VAL A 726 25.34 -23.32 -1.83
CA VAL A 726 25.62 -23.64 -3.23
C VAL A 726 25.36 -25.13 -3.44
N LEU A 727 24.36 -25.46 -4.25
CA LEU A 727 23.91 -26.81 -4.56
C LEU A 727 24.14 -27.12 -6.04
N GLY A 728 24.75 -28.26 -6.35
CA GLY A 728 24.90 -28.74 -7.73
C GLY A 728 24.47 -30.19 -7.90
N SER A 729 25.04 -30.87 -8.89
CA SER A 729 24.82 -32.29 -9.17
C SER A 729 25.21 -33.17 -7.97
N GLU A 730 24.62 -34.36 -7.89
CA GLU A 730 25.02 -35.37 -6.90
C GLU A 730 26.50 -35.70 -7.03
N ARG A 731 27.17 -35.93 -5.90
CA ARG A 731 28.62 -36.19 -5.87
C ARG A 731 28.91 -37.50 -5.14
N ALA A 732 30.00 -38.14 -5.57
CA ALA A 732 30.51 -39.37 -4.97
C ALA A 732 30.75 -39.23 -3.46
N ASP A 733 30.78 -40.36 -2.76
CA ASP A 733 30.85 -40.37 -1.29
C ASP A 733 32.12 -39.77 -0.69
N ASP A 734 33.19 -39.65 -1.48
CA ASP A 734 34.46 -39.01 -1.09
C ASP A 734 34.46 -37.48 -1.29
N CYS A 735 33.32 -36.88 -1.66
CA CYS A 735 33.22 -35.44 -1.84
C CYS A 735 33.38 -34.68 -0.52
N GLU A 736 33.82 -33.42 -0.63
CA GLU A 736 33.87 -32.48 0.47
C GLU A 736 32.92 -31.29 0.23
N THR A 737 32.58 -30.59 1.30
CA THR A 737 31.81 -29.34 1.29
C THR A 737 32.63 -28.25 1.99
N LEU A 738 32.72 -27.06 1.38
CA LEU A 738 33.39 -25.92 1.97
C LEU A 738 32.43 -25.15 2.89
N PHE A 739 32.78 -25.01 4.16
CA PHE A 739 32.04 -24.19 5.12
C PHE A 739 32.79 -22.89 5.39
N ILE A 740 32.08 -21.75 5.36
CA ILE A 740 32.62 -20.42 5.66
C ILE A 740 31.70 -19.73 6.67
N ASN A 741 32.26 -19.20 7.76
CA ASN A 741 31.52 -18.53 8.82
C ASN A 741 31.80 -17.02 8.83
N LEU A 742 30.80 -16.20 8.49
CA LEU A 742 30.90 -14.74 8.48
C LEU A 742 29.97 -14.07 9.51
N LEU A 743 29.43 -14.82 10.49
CA LEU A 743 28.45 -14.30 11.45
C LEU A 743 28.89 -13.01 12.16
N GLU A 744 30.20 -12.87 12.43
CA GLU A 744 30.81 -11.72 13.10
C GLU A 744 31.51 -10.73 12.15
N SER A 745 31.50 -10.97 10.83
CA SER A 745 32.27 -10.20 9.84
C SER A 745 31.57 -8.96 9.27
N GLY A 746 30.36 -8.63 9.74
CA GLY A 746 29.61 -7.45 9.30
C GLY A 746 30.04 -6.17 10.04
N VAL A 747 30.20 -5.07 9.30
CA VAL A 747 30.51 -3.75 9.88
C VAL A 747 29.20 -3.07 10.27
N GLU A 748 29.12 -2.56 11.50
CA GLU A 748 27.95 -1.79 11.96
C GLU A 748 27.89 -0.44 11.24
N PHE A 749 26.71 -0.10 10.72
CA PHE A 749 26.47 1.16 10.03
C PHE A 749 25.43 1.99 10.81
N THR A 750 25.80 3.22 11.18
CA THR A 750 24.92 4.21 11.83
C THR A 750 24.73 5.39 10.87
N GLY A 751 23.88 5.26 9.87
CA GLY A 751 23.73 6.30 8.84
C GLY A 751 22.30 6.61 8.40
N PHE A 752 21.28 6.00 9.00
CA PHE A 752 19.89 6.29 8.68
C PHE A 752 19.12 6.72 9.93
N GLU A 753 18.65 7.98 9.92
CA GLU A 753 17.70 8.48 10.90
C GLU A 753 16.36 7.75 10.71
N GLY A 754 15.83 7.15 11.79
CA GLY A 754 14.49 6.55 11.80
C GLY A 754 14.40 5.06 12.16
N PHE A 755 15.51 4.33 12.30
CA PHE A 755 15.50 2.92 12.73
C PHE A 755 16.17 2.72 14.09
N SER A 756 15.48 2.07 15.04
CA SER A 756 16.05 1.68 16.33
C SER A 756 16.79 0.34 16.22
N GLY A 757 17.97 0.32 15.57
CA GLY A 757 18.86 -0.85 15.57
C GLY A 757 20.06 -0.72 14.63
N ALA A 758 21.23 -1.20 15.06
CA ALA A 758 22.44 -1.26 14.21
C ALA A 758 22.26 -2.31 13.09
N SER A 759 22.13 -1.85 11.84
CA SER A 759 22.19 -2.68 10.62
C SER A 759 23.66 -3.00 10.28
N ARG A 760 23.91 -4.14 9.62
CA ARG A 760 25.24 -4.56 9.20
C ARG A 760 25.38 -4.60 7.69
N PHE A 761 26.53 -4.18 7.18
CA PHE A 761 26.88 -4.27 5.77
C PHE A 761 27.98 -5.33 5.56
N LEU A 762 27.90 -6.09 4.46
CA LEU A 762 28.97 -7.00 4.01
C LEU A 762 29.98 -6.21 3.15
N PRO A 763 31.22 -5.99 3.61
CA PRO A 763 32.20 -5.22 2.86
C PRO A 763 32.61 -5.93 1.55
N PRO A 764 32.81 -5.19 0.43
CA PRO A 764 33.28 -5.77 -0.83
C PRO A 764 34.55 -6.61 -0.68
N ALA A 765 35.53 -6.14 0.11
CA ALA A 765 36.77 -6.88 0.35
C ALA A 765 36.54 -8.25 1.03
N VAL A 766 35.50 -8.38 1.88
CA VAL A 766 35.13 -9.65 2.49
C VAL A 766 34.49 -10.57 1.44
N ALA A 767 33.61 -10.03 0.59
CA ALA A 767 33.01 -10.79 -0.51
C ALA A 767 34.08 -11.30 -1.49
N GLU A 768 35.05 -10.47 -1.88
CA GLU A 768 36.20 -10.86 -2.70
C GLU A 768 37.04 -11.97 -2.04
N GLN A 769 37.29 -11.85 -0.73
CA GLN A 769 38.00 -12.88 0.03
C GLN A 769 37.24 -14.22 -0.01
N VAL A 770 35.92 -14.20 0.20
CA VAL A 770 35.06 -15.38 0.11
C VAL A 770 35.15 -16.01 -1.27
N ILE A 771 35.02 -15.24 -2.35
CA ILE A 771 35.18 -15.74 -3.72
C ILE A 771 36.56 -16.35 -3.92
N GLY A 772 37.63 -15.73 -3.44
CA GLY A 772 38.99 -16.29 -3.50
C GLY A 772 39.14 -17.63 -2.80
N LEU A 773 38.50 -17.82 -1.63
CA LEU A 773 38.50 -19.11 -0.92
C LEU A 773 37.73 -20.17 -1.70
N VAL A 774 36.55 -19.83 -2.23
CA VAL A 774 35.72 -20.76 -3.01
C VAL A 774 36.41 -21.13 -4.32
N THR A 775 37.02 -20.19 -5.03
CA THR A 775 37.80 -20.45 -6.24
C THR A 775 38.97 -21.39 -5.98
N ALA A 776 39.75 -21.16 -4.92
CA ALA A 776 40.86 -22.04 -4.57
C ALA A 776 40.37 -23.45 -4.22
N TRP A 777 39.25 -23.56 -3.50
CA TRP A 777 38.63 -24.84 -3.20
C TRP A 777 38.08 -25.54 -4.45
N HIS A 778 37.40 -24.83 -5.33
CA HIS A 778 36.87 -25.36 -6.58
C HIS A 778 38.01 -25.88 -7.47
N ALA A 779 39.17 -25.21 -7.47
CA ALA A 779 40.39 -25.65 -8.15
C ALA A 779 41.14 -26.84 -7.49
N GLY A 780 40.64 -27.37 -6.37
CA GLY A 780 41.17 -28.60 -5.74
C GLY A 780 41.88 -28.39 -4.39
N LYS A 781 41.96 -27.17 -3.85
CA LYS A 781 42.51 -26.93 -2.50
C LYS A 781 41.57 -27.53 -1.44
N ARG A 782 42.13 -28.25 -0.46
CA ARG A 782 41.36 -28.91 0.62
C ARG A 782 41.79 -28.46 2.02
N ASP A 783 43.02 -27.98 2.18
CA ASP A 783 43.63 -27.54 3.44
C ASP A 783 44.19 -26.11 3.36
N GLY A 784 44.77 -25.60 4.45
CA GLY A 784 45.38 -24.27 4.48
C GLY A 784 44.39 -23.11 4.28
N PHE A 785 43.15 -23.29 4.72
CA PHE A 785 42.13 -22.24 4.80
C PHE A 785 42.25 -21.44 6.11
N PRO A 786 41.82 -20.16 6.15
CA PRO A 786 41.70 -19.39 7.39
C PRO A 786 40.79 -20.08 8.42
N SER A 787 40.90 -19.71 9.70
CA SER A 787 40.15 -20.36 10.80
C SER A 787 38.62 -20.33 10.66
N PHE A 788 38.08 -19.34 9.92
CA PHE A 788 36.66 -19.18 9.64
C PHE A 788 36.18 -19.97 8.40
N ALA A 789 37.07 -20.72 7.74
CA ALA A 789 36.74 -21.55 6.58
C ALA A 789 37.34 -22.97 6.68
N LYS A 790 36.59 -23.99 6.26
CA LYS A 790 37.04 -25.39 6.33
C LYS A 790 36.39 -26.27 5.28
N SER A 791 37.19 -27.08 4.59
CA SER A 791 36.69 -28.19 3.77
C SER A 791 36.41 -29.39 4.66
N VAL A 792 35.22 -29.98 4.54
CA VAL A 792 34.75 -31.06 5.42
C VAL A 792 34.24 -32.22 4.57
N SER A 793 34.68 -33.44 4.89
CA SER A 793 34.25 -34.65 4.18
C SER A 793 32.78 -34.98 4.41
N LYS A 794 32.12 -35.56 3.40
CA LYS A 794 30.73 -36.02 3.48
C LYS A 794 30.49 -36.93 4.69
N SER A 795 31.43 -37.82 5.02
CA SER A 795 31.36 -38.71 6.19
C SER A 795 31.26 -37.95 7.51
N GLN A 796 32.07 -36.90 7.69
CA GLN A 796 32.01 -36.05 8.88
C GLN A 796 30.70 -35.27 8.97
N ILE A 797 30.16 -34.84 7.83
CA ILE A 797 28.86 -34.14 7.78
C ILE A 797 27.71 -35.12 8.10
N LYS A 798 27.78 -36.36 7.59
CA LYS A 798 26.85 -37.44 7.93
C LYS A 798 26.88 -37.76 9.43
N GLU A 799 28.03 -37.73 10.09
CA GLU A 799 28.12 -37.96 11.53
C GLU A 799 27.45 -36.85 12.35
N SER A 800 27.61 -35.59 11.96
CA SER A 800 26.98 -34.46 12.66
C SER A 800 25.49 -34.32 12.37
N GLY A 801 25.06 -34.62 11.13
CA GLY A 801 23.71 -34.33 10.63
C GLY A 801 23.41 -32.83 10.45
N LEU A 802 24.43 -31.96 10.45
CA LEU A 802 24.32 -30.51 10.43
C LEU A 802 25.06 -29.91 9.24
N LEU A 803 24.46 -28.89 8.62
CA LEU A 803 25.06 -28.10 7.53
C LEU A 803 25.48 -26.69 7.98
N THR A 804 25.63 -26.46 9.28
CA THR A 804 25.94 -25.15 9.83
C THR A 804 27.44 -24.85 9.86
N PRO A 805 27.94 -23.76 9.26
CA PRO A 805 29.37 -23.46 9.22
C PRO A 805 30.05 -23.40 10.60
N TRP A 806 29.37 -22.83 11.60
CA TRP A 806 29.87 -22.71 12.97
C TRP A 806 30.02 -24.05 13.72
N THR A 807 29.58 -25.17 13.12
CA THR A 807 29.87 -26.52 13.63
C THR A 807 31.30 -26.94 13.31
N TYR A 808 31.88 -26.45 12.21
CA TYR A 808 33.12 -26.95 11.64
C TYR A 808 34.28 -25.93 11.69
N THR A 809 33.96 -24.65 11.75
CA THR A 809 34.93 -23.55 11.75
C THR A 809 34.98 -22.86 13.10
N ALA A 810 36.04 -22.07 13.33
CA ALA A 810 36.02 -21.11 14.43
C ALA A 810 35.01 -19.98 14.15
N ARG A 811 34.71 -19.20 15.20
CA ARG A 811 34.02 -17.92 15.05
C ARG A 811 34.93 -16.89 14.40
#